data_AF-A0A2I2L2F6-F1
#
_entry.id   AF-A0A2I2L2F6-F1
#
_cell.length_a   1.000
_cell.length_b   1.000
_cell.length_c   1.000
_cell.angle_alpha   90.00
_cell.angle_beta   90.00
_cell.angle_gamma   90.00
#
_symmetry.space_group_name_H-M   'P 1'
#
loop_
_entity.id
_entity.type
_entity.pdbx_description
1 polymer ?
#
loop_
_entity_poly.entity_id
_entity_poly.type
_entity_poly.pdbx_seq_one_letter_code
_entity_poly.pdbx_strand_id
1 'polypeptide(L)'
;MSATISVARPPAAAAILGYRLEMLSDWHAGSGNGRPRDVDRLIARDADDLPYVPAKTVTGLWRDGCEIVARALDETEDGSWSVFTDRLFGSQAAVGISRRSRAATSAPQGAGLPAAPLPAALSIRAARLSAGLRAALRAADPAVRQAVTFVKPGVAIDPRTGRAVDRMLRFEEQARGGVDLTGILTLDPEGTFDEDARRYATALLLAGACLVEQIGAKRRRGNGRCRLSVDGLTTADWWTWLETAPPPSPASPRAGAASPRARAFARIGATEATWEVAQVRLTLVDPMLAAGRLVGNQLFGADHIPGTALIPHVLRSLSTAARRAGHDGDAPRRALLAGDLVVTDATVELAGQRALPAPRTVLRQKAATGPAFPVVNRTREPVDRSLGQLARLRDLYAAPVLDDDGRLLVLGRPEQEIHTHNSVDDTTQRPTRETGGGLYINRALRAGTVLRAEVRVRAGLLAAGWAEGLAGGWTAGQSKKDGYGRIEVGLVTSGPAPAPTVIPAGRRLAVWLLSDLVLLDERLRPSPRPDLLRAALAAALGLAEQEAAQGRELLVPVDVEKLPTVPGAVHEGGDDGLLRSMLATGRVESWHARWGLPRPTLAAFAAGSVAGFDLDATVSLDVARLADLAQAGLGERRAEGFGQIAVAILPDHPGEESLPGPGRLLTELGQATARKESPAGQGPAARAQLTARDERTLTLLRAEARRAEIIRRAVALAANPKEHRTALGADIAQVSPSQLALLHDILPLLTQPDSTTDLGGLIARVVDPKRRRGWPGSVGKAVRDLLVDDPDRVWTLLGWPAGLDDDPALRRELRAEAITTLVHTLLTARRKGIR
;
A
#
# COMPACT_ATOMS: atom_id res chain seq x y z
N MET A 1 4.34 51.02 21.82
CA MET A 1 3.15 50.21 22.12
C MET A 1 3.19 48.98 21.24
N SER A 2 3.57 47.83 21.82
CA SER A 2 3.76 46.57 21.09
C SER A 2 2.38 45.94 20.90
N ALA A 3 1.80 46.07 19.71
CA ALA A 3 0.54 45.39 19.38
C ALA A 3 0.85 43.90 19.26
N THR A 4 0.48 43.13 20.28
CA THR A 4 0.54 41.67 20.23
C THR A 4 -0.50 41.22 19.21
N ILE A 5 -0.08 41.04 17.96
CA ILE A 5 -0.91 40.40 16.93
C ILE A 5 -1.22 39.00 17.46
N SER A 6 -2.50 38.75 17.78
CA SER A 6 -3.01 37.44 18.15
C SER A 6 -3.02 36.56 16.91
N VAL A 7 -1.85 36.04 16.54
CA VAL A 7 -1.74 35.01 15.49
C VAL A 7 -2.47 33.77 16.01
N ALA A 8 -3.27 33.16 15.14
CA ALA A 8 -4.01 31.95 15.45
C ALA A 8 -3.14 30.91 16.17
N ARG A 9 -3.70 30.29 17.22
CA ARG A 9 -2.99 29.30 18.04
C ARG A 9 -2.50 28.16 17.14
N PRO A 10 -1.23 27.71 17.26
CA PRO A 10 -0.76 26.59 16.47
C PRO A 10 -1.58 25.33 16.78
N PRO A 11 -1.72 24.40 15.82
CA PRO A 11 -2.39 23.14 16.06
C PRO A 11 -1.71 22.38 17.21
N ALA A 12 -2.49 21.55 17.89
CA ALA A 12 -1.98 20.68 18.95
C ALA A 12 -0.90 19.73 18.40
N ALA A 13 -0.06 19.20 19.29
CA ALA A 13 0.90 18.16 18.90
C ALA A 13 0.15 16.93 18.35
N ALA A 14 0.73 16.29 17.31
CA ALA A 14 0.10 15.20 16.56
C ALA A 14 -1.28 15.54 15.96
N ALA A 15 -1.61 16.83 15.78
CA ALA A 15 -2.85 17.23 15.12
C ALA A 15 -2.90 16.72 13.68
N ILE A 16 -4.05 16.17 13.31
CA ILE A 16 -4.36 15.77 11.94
C ILE A 16 -5.10 16.92 11.30
N LEU A 17 -4.51 17.50 10.25
CA LEU A 17 -5.09 18.59 9.48
C LEU A 17 -5.43 18.09 8.08
N GLY A 18 -6.58 18.51 7.55
CA GLY A 18 -6.91 18.33 6.14
C GLY A 18 -6.11 19.29 5.26
N TYR A 19 -5.73 18.86 4.08
CA TYR A 19 -5.21 19.74 3.04
C TYR A 19 -5.90 19.45 1.71
N ARG A 20 -5.92 20.44 0.83
CA ARG A 20 -6.60 20.38 -0.46
C ARG A 20 -5.71 20.86 -1.59
N LEU A 21 -5.76 20.13 -2.69
CA LEU A 21 -5.22 20.49 -3.99
C LEU A 21 -6.39 20.75 -4.95
N GLU A 22 -6.64 22.01 -5.23
CA GLU A 22 -7.60 22.46 -6.24
C GLU A 22 -6.93 22.39 -7.61
N MET A 23 -7.37 21.49 -8.50
CA MET A 23 -6.77 21.32 -9.82
C MET A 23 -7.37 22.32 -10.81
N LEU A 24 -6.60 23.34 -11.18
CA LEU A 24 -7.01 24.42 -12.08
C LEU A 24 -6.83 24.08 -13.57
N SER A 25 -6.09 23.03 -13.88
CA SER A 25 -5.99 22.47 -15.23
C SER A 25 -5.83 20.95 -15.21
N ASP A 26 -5.94 20.33 -16.39
CA ASP A 26 -5.68 18.90 -16.55
C ASP A 26 -4.27 18.54 -16.09
N TRP A 27 -4.14 17.39 -15.46
CA TRP A 27 -2.95 17.05 -14.70
C TRP A 27 -2.51 15.60 -14.91
N HIS A 28 -1.25 15.34 -14.58
CA HIS A 28 -0.64 14.03 -14.73
C HIS A 28 0.37 13.76 -13.61
N ALA A 29 0.01 12.89 -12.68
CA ALA A 29 0.93 12.22 -11.79
C ALA A 29 1.21 10.83 -12.35
N GLY A 30 2.38 10.61 -12.95
CA GLY A 30 2.65 9.37 -13.70
C GLY A 30 2.82 8.14 -12.81
N SER A 31 2.33 6.98 -13.28
CA SER A 31 2.56 5.67 -12.64
C SER A 31 3.94 5.06 -12.94
N GLY A 32 4.69 5.69 -13.86
CA GLY A 32 5.92 5.14 -14.43
C GLY A 32 5.69 4.09 -15.51
N ASN A 33 4.45 3.72 -15.79
CA ASN A 33 4.07 2.71 -16.76
C ASN A 33 3.39 3.32 -18.00
N GLY A 34 3.44 2.59 -19.10
CA GLY A 34 2.64 2.81 -20.31
C GLY A 34 1.84 1.56 -20.65
N ARG A 35 0.84 1.70 -21.52
CA ARG A 35 0.16 0.57 -22.16
C ARG A 35 0.77 0.36 -23.55
N PRO A 36 1.47 -0.76 -23.80
CA PRO A 36 2.12 -1.00 -25.08
C PRO A 36 1.16 -0.84 -26.26
N ARG A 37 1.59 -0.10 -27.29
CA ARG A 37 0.84 0.17 -28.53
C ARG A 37 -0.45 1.00 -28.36
N ASP A 38 -0.70 1.56 -27.19
CA ASP A 38 -1.90 2.38 -26.93
C ASP A 38 -1.52 3.72 -26.29
N VAL A 39 -1.01 3.69 -25.04
CA VAL A 39 -0.70 4.90 -24.26
C VAL A 39 0.73 4.88 -23.76
N ASP A 40 1.54 5.89 -24.08
CA ASP A 40 2.95 5.94 -23.69
C ASP A 40 3.15 6.21 -22.19
N ARG A 41 2.22 6.93 -21.55
CA ARG A 41 2.27 7.23 -20.11
C ARG A 41 0.89 7.18 -19.47
N LEU A 42 0.77 6.35 -18.44
CA LEU A 42 -0.42 6.21 -17.61
C LEU A 42 -0.32 7.04 -16.34
N ILE A 43 -1.47 7.49 -15.85
CA ILE A 43 -1.56 8.19 -14.57
C ILE A 43 -1.51 7.18 -13.40
N ALA A 44 -1.11 7.64 -12.22
CA ALA A 44 -1.18 6.87 -10.99
C ALA A 44 -2.64 6.73 -10.56
N ARG A 45 -3.07 5.49 -10.33
CA ARG A 45 -4.42 5.14 -9.88
C ARG A 45 -4.39 4.46 -8.53
N ASP A 46 -5.45 4.66 -7.75
CA ASP A 46 -5.58 4.08 -6.42
C ASP A 46 -6.36 2.76 -6.42
N ALA A 47 -6.68 2.26 -5.23
CA ALA A 47 -7.42 1.00 -5.08
C ALA A 47 -8.82 1.02 -5.72
N ASP A 48 -9.40 2.20 -5.96
CA ASP A 48 -10.65 2.38 -6.70
C ASP A 48 -10.42 2.64 -8.18
N ASP A 49 -9.21 2.42 -8.70
CA ASP A 49 -8.86 2.73 -10.08
C ASP A 49 -9.09 4.22 -10.42
N LEU A 50 -9.08 5.11 -9.43
CA LEU A 50 -9.26 6.56 -9.61
C LEU A 50 -7.90 7.27 -9.55
N PRO A 51 -7.72 8.35 -10.33
CA PRO A 51 -6.46 9.09 -10.32
C PRO A 51 -6.26 9.79 -8.97
N TYR A 52 -5.01 9.79 -8.51
CA TYR A 52 -4.62 10.43 -7.25
C TYR A 52 -3.22 11.03 -7.37
N VAL A 53 -2.85 11.94 -6.46
CA VAL A 53 -1.48 12.46 -6.37
C VAL A 53 -0.76 11.73 -5.22
N PRO A 54 0.32 10.98 -5.52
CA PRO A 54 1.07 10.27 -4.49
C PRO A 54 1.58 11.19 -3.38
N ALA A 55 1.55 10.70 -2.14
CA ALA A 55 2.01 11.45 -0.96
C ALA A 55 3.43 11.99 -1.16
N LYS A 56 4.34 11.17 -1.71
CA LYS A 56 5.71 11.58 -2.01
C LYS A 56 5.79 12.77 -2.97
N THR A 57 4.90 12.84 -3.96
CA THR A 57 4.82 13.97 -4.89
C THR A 57 4.38 15.23 -4.16
N VAL A 58 3.36 15.14 -3.30
CA VAL A 58 2.90 16.27 -2.48
C VAL A 58 3.99 16.72 -1.50
N THR A 59 4.61 15.79 -0.78
CA THR A 59 5.73 16.07 0.15
C THR A 59 6.88 16.77 -0.55
N GLY A 60 7.28 16.30 -1.74
CA GLY A 60 8.37 16.92 -2.51
C GLY A 60 8.03 18.33 -2.96
N LEU A 61 6.82 18.55 -3.49
CA LEU A 61 6.33 19.86 -3.91
C LEU A 61 6.25 20.85 -2.76
N TRP A 62 5.71 20.41 -1.63
CA TRP A 62 5.53 21.27 -0.47
C TRP A 62 6.86 21.60 0.20
N ARG A 63 7.79 20.63 0.24
CA ARG A 63 9.16 20.84 0.68
C ARG A 63 9.88 21.86 -0.19
N ASP A 64 9.80 21.73 -1.51
CA ASP A 64 10.38 22.69 -2.47
C ASP A 64 9.87 24.12 -2.21
N GLY A 65 8.55 24.27 -2.06
CA GLY A 65 7.96 25.56 -1.66
C GLY A 65 8.48 26.09 -0.32
N CYS A 66 8.59 25.24 0.70
CA CYS A 66 9.14 25.63 2.01
C CYS A 66 10.63 25.97 1.93
N GLU A 67 11.42 25.27 1.11
CA GLU A 67 12.85 25.57 0.92
C GLU A 67 13.05 26.93 0.22
N ILE A 68 12.20 27.29 -0.73
CA ILE A 68 12.22 28.62 -1.36
C ILE A 68 11.92 29.70 -0.32
N VAL A 69 10.88 29.51 0.50
CA VAL A 69 10.54 30.45 1.60
C VAL A 69 11.69 30.54 2.60
N ALA A 70 12.24 29.42 3.03
CA ALA A 70 13.32 29.38 4.01
C ALA A 70 14.57 30.13 3.52
N ARG A 71 14.98 29.92 2.26
CA ARG A 71 16.12 30.63 1.65
C ARG A 71 15.85 32.13 1.52
N ALA A 72 14.62 32.53 1.22
CA ALA A 72 14.24 33.93 1.16
C ALA A 72 14.30 34.61 2.54
N LEU A 73 13.89 33.90 3.61
CA LEU A 73 13.93 34.39 4.99
C LEU A 73 15.33 34.38 5.62
N ASP A 74 16.19 33.43 5.22
CA ASP A 74 17.54 33.28 5.77
C ASP A 74 18.57 34.23 5.14
N GLU A 75 18.27 34.79 3.96
CA GLU A 75 19.17 35.60 3.10
C GLU A 75 20.52 34.93 2.74
N THR A 76 20.74 33.69 3.20
CA THR A 76 21.97 32.89 3.09
C THR A 76 21.60 31.42 2.85
N GLU A 77 22.52 30.61 2.30
CA GLU A 77 22.24 29.18 2.04
C GLU A 77 22.05 28.35 3.33
N ASP A 78 22.47 28.85 4.50
CA ASP A 78 22.62 28.08 5.74
C ASP A 78 21.99 28.71 7.00
N GLY A 79 20.90 29.46 6.85
CA GLY A 79 20.21 30.07 8.00
C GLY A 79 19.27 29.14 8.77
N SER A 80 18.69 29.68 9.84
CA SER A 80 17.86 28.98 10.83
C SER A 80 16.61 28.32 10.23
N TRP A 81 15.98 28.94 9.23
CA TRP A 81 14.78 28.41 8.56
C TRP A 81 15.10 27.19 7.71
N SER A 82 16.25 27.20 7.04
CA SER A 82 16.69 26.10 6.21
C SER A 82 17.02 24.87 7.07
N VAL A 83 17.63 25.05 8.25
CA VAL A 83 17.83 23.94 9.20
C VAL A 83 16.50 23.44 9.78
N PHE A 84 15.58 24.36 10.09
CA PHE A 84 14.25 24.00 10.57
C PHE A 84 13.44 23.22 9.52
N THR A 85 13.58 23.55 8.23
CA THR A 85 12.97 22.84 7.10
C THR A 85 13.45 21.39 7.04
N ASP A 86 14.76 21.15 7.25
CA ASP A 86 15.30 19.79 7.33
C ASP A 86 14.78 19.00 8.54
N ARG A 87 14.54 19.66 9.68
CA ARG A 87 13.88 19.03 10.85
C ARG A 87 12.41 18.70 10.57
N LEU A 88 11.72 19.57 9.85
CA LEU A 88 10.30 19.38 9.51
C LEU A 88 10.10 18.23 8.52
N PHE A 89 10.83 18.22 7.41
CA PHE A 89 10.69 17.22 6.34
C PHE A 89 11.63 16.01 6.48
N GLY A 90 12.60 16.04 7.41
CA GLY A 90 13.63 15.02 7.62
C GLY A 90 14.70 15.02 6.53
N SER A 91 15.86 14.41 6.81
CA SER A 91 16.94 14.26 5.82
C SER A 91 16.89 12.91 5.10
N GLN A 92 17.40 12.84 3.86
CA GLN A 92 17.58 11.59 3.11
C GLN A 92 19.06 11.24 3.02
N ALA A 93 19.42 10.00 3.35
CA ALA A 93 20.81 9.55 3.32
C ALA A 93 21.34 9.27 1.90
N ALA A 94 20.46 9.10 0.90
CA ALA A 94 20.82 8.57 -0.42
C ALA A 94 20.69 9.57 -1.60
N VAL A 95 19.99 10.69 -1.43
CA VAL A 95 19.85 11.72 -2.47
C VAL A 95 20.55 12.96 -1.97
N GLY A 96 21.82 13.08 -2.36
CA GLY A 96 22.65 14.17 -1.90
C GLY A 96 22.95 14.02 -0.41
N ILE A 97 24.20 13.73 -0.13
CA ILE A 97 24.92 14.59 0.80
C ILE A 97 24.43 16.02 0.51
N SER A 98 23.50 16.57 1.32
CA SER A 98 23.18 17.99 1.30
C SER A 98 24.52 18.73 1.18
N ARG A 99 24.63 19.83 0.44
CA ARG A 99 25.91 20.57 0.37
C ARG A 99 26.54 20.75 1.77
N ARG A 100 25.72 20.80 2.84
CA ARG A 100 26.12 20.76 4.25
C ARG A 100 26.86 19.49 4.71
N SER A 101 26.44 18.28 4.33
CA SER A 101 27.24 17.10 4.68
C SER A 101 28.51 16.99 3.85
N ARG A 102 28.64 17.74 2.75
CA ARG A 102 29.89 17.85 1.99
C ARG A 102 30.93 18.70 2.75
N ALA A 103 30.47 19.75 3.44
CA ALA A 103 31.28 20.56 4.36
C ALA A 103 31.63 19.84 5.67
N ALA A 104 30.80 18.88 6.12
CA ALA A 104 31.16 17.99 7.23
C ALA A 104 32.15 16.87 6.82
N THR A 105 32.23 16.54 5.52
CA THR A 105 33.17 15.52 4.99
C THR A 105 34.50 16.09 4.49
N SER A 106 34.76 17.39 4.63
CA SER A 106 36.11 17.96 4.43
C SER A 106 37.02 17.82 5.66
N ALA A 107 36.57 17.11 6.71
CA ALA A 107 37.47 16.55 7.69
C ALA A 107 38.31 15.44 7.02
N PRO A 108 39.60 15.28 7.38
CA PRO A 108 40.49 14.28 6.79
C PRO A 108 39.84 12.90 6.79
N GLN A 109 40.18 12.06 5.81
CA GLN A 109 39.76 10.65 5.73
C GLN A 109 40.20 9.92 7.02
N GLY A 110 39.35 9.95 8.03
CA GLY A 110 39.63 9.46 9.38
C GLY A 110 38.46 9.75 10.32
N ALA A 111 37.71 8.70 10.65
CA ALA A 111 36.90 8.59 11.87
C ALA A 111 35.69 9.54 12.08
N GLY A 112 34.84 9.74 11.08
CA GLY A 112 33.49 10.29 11.27
C GLY A 112 32.41 9.30 10.83
N LEU A 113 31.61 8.75 11.76
CA LEU A 113 30.39 8.01 11.40
C LEU A 113 29.45 8.94 10.60
N PRO A 114 28.76 8.46 9.55
CA PRO A 114 27.78 9.28 8.86
C PRO A 114 26.74 9.82 9.85
N ALA A 115 26.44 11.11 9.78
CA ALA A 115 25.44 11.73 10.64
C ALA A 115 24.11 10.99 10.48
N ALA A 116 23.49 10.59 11.61
CA ALA A 116 22.24 9.84 11.58
C ALA A 116 21.16 10.62 10.82
N PRO A 117 20.36 9.96 9.96
CA PRO A 117 19.29 10.63 9.24
C PRO A 117 18.29 11.26 10.22
N LEU A 118 17.93 12.51 9.98
CA LEU A 118 16.99 13.25 10.81
C LEU A 118 15.57 12.74 10.52
N PRO A 119 14.82 12.30 11.55
CA PRO A 119 13.42 11.93 11.37
C PRO A 119 12.61 13.16 10.95
N ALA A 120 11.61 12.95 10.09
CA ALA A 120 10.69 14.02 9.72
C ALA A 120 9.67 14.25 10.84
N ALA A 121 9.47 15.50 11.23
CA ALA A 121 8.39 15.91 12.12
C ALA A 121 7.07 16.16 11.37
N LEU A 122 7.04 16.00 10.06
CA LEU A 122 5.84 16.11 9.24
C LEU A 122 5.57 14.80 8.50
N SER A 123 4.29 14.40 8.47
CA SER A 123 3.81 13.31 7.65
C SER A 123 2.67 13.79 6.75
N ILE A 124 2.77 13.53 5.45
CA ILE A 124 1.76 13.92 4.45
C ILE A 124 1.21 12.66 3.80
N ARG A 125 -0.12 12.59 3.64
CA ARG A 125 -0.81 11.50 2.95
C ARG A 125 -1.12 11.86 1.51
N ALA A 126 -1.47 10.88 0.70
CA ALA A 126 -1.74 11.09 -0.71
C ALA A 126 -3.02 11.93 -0.89
N ALA A 127 -3.05 12.77 -1.92
CA ALA A 127 -4.25 13.55 -2.23
C ALA A 127 -5.17 12.73 -3.14
N ARG A 128 -6.40 12.54 -2.71
CA ARG A 128 -7.41 11.70 -3.37
C ARG A 128 -8.70 12.48 -3.58
N LEU A 129 -9.53 12.04 -4.53
CA LEU A 129 -10.91 12.48 -4.58
C LEU A 129 -11.60 12.22 -3.23
N SER A 130 -12.53 13.09 -2.85
CA SER A 130 -13.23 13.00 -1.57
C SER A 130 -13.91 11.63 -1.39
N ALA A 131 -14.08 11.18 -0.15
CA ALA A 131 -14.74 9.90 0.13
C ALA A 131 -16.16 9.85 -0.46
N GLY A 132 -16.91 10.95 -0.38
CA GLY A 132 -18.25 11.09 -0.96
C GLY A 132 -18.24 10.96 -2.48
N LEU A 133 -17.36 11.68 -3.17
CA LEU A 133 -17.24 11.60 -4.63
C LEU A 133 -16.79 10.22 -5.10
N ARG A 134 -15.83 9.59 -4.42
CA ARG A 134 -15.39 8.21 -4.72
C ARG A 134 -16.55 7.22 -4.61
N ALA A 135 -17.33 7.30 -3.53
CA ALA A 135 -18.51 6.46 -3.35
C ALA A 135 -19.55 6.69 -4.46
N ALA A 136 -19.81 7.95 -4.83
CA ALA A 136 -20.71 8.29 -5.93
C ALA A 136 -20.20 7.77 -7.28
N LEU A 137 -18.91 7.88 -7.58
CA LEU A 137 -18.32 7.37 -8.82
C LEU A 137 -18.31 5.84 -8.90
N ARG A 138 -18.22 5.13 -7.77
CA ARG A 138 -18.39 3.67 -7.74
C ARG A 138 -19.82 3.25 -8.05
N ALA A 139 -20.80 4.05 -7.64
CA ALA A 139 -22.23 3.80 -7.87
C ALA A 139 -22.72 4.33 -9.23
N ALA A 140 -21.98 5.23 -9.87
CA ALA A 140 -22.32 5.83 -11.15
C ALA A 140 -22.09 4.86 -12.33
N ASP A 141 -22.64 5.23 -13.50
CA ASP A 141 -22.36 4.57 -14.77
C ASP A 141 -20.82 4.50 -15.02
N PRO A 142 -20.28 3.35 -15.46
CA PRO A 142 -18.87 3.20 -15.80
C PRO A 142 -18.31 4.29 -16.71
N ALA A 143 -19.10 4.85 -17.63
CA ALA A 143 -18.69 5.95 -18.50
C ALA A 143 -18.36 7.23 -17.72
N VAL A 144 -19.12 7.56 -16.67
CA VAL A 144 -18.86 8.71 -15.79
C VAL A 144 -17.57 8.51 -15.01
N ARG A 145 -17.34 7.29 -14.53
CA ARG A 145 -16.08 6.95 -13.85
C ARG A 145 -14.88 6.99 -14.79
N GLN A 146 -15.02 6.53 -16.03
CA GLN A 146 -13.97 6.61 -17.04
C GLN A 146 -13.66 8.05 -17.44
N ALA A 147 -14.67 8.92 -17.45
CA ALA A 147 -14.52 10.34 -17.79
C ALA A 147 -13.63 11.13 -16.83
N VAL A 148 -13.25 10.59 -15.66
CA VAL A 148 -12.28 11.23 -14.76
C VAL A 148 -10.90 11.41 -15.43
N THR A 149 -10.61 10.58 -16.42
CA THR A 149 -9.36 10.61 -17.20
C THR A 149 -9.64 10.63 -18.70
N PHE A 150 -8.67 11.07 -19.49
CA PHE A 150 -8.72 11.00 -20.95
C PHE A 150 -7.31 10.83 -21.53
N VAL A 151 -7.22 10.38 -22.77
CA VAL A 151 -5.93 10.25 -23.48
C VAL A 151 -5.70 11.51 -24.31
N LYS A 152 -4.65 12.26 -23.98
CA LYS A 152 -4.21 13.44 -24.73
C LYS A 152 -3.20 13.03 -25.81
N PRO A 153 -3.53 13.16 -27.10
CA PRO A 153 -2.55 13.02 -28.17
C PRO A 153 -1.58 14.20 -28.18
N GLY A 154 -0.34 13.94 -28.54
CA GLY A 154 0.72 14.93 -28.66
C GLY A 154 1.90 14.39 -29.46
N VAL A 155 3.01 15.13 -29.47
CA VAL A 155 4.25 14.72 -30.12
C VAL A 155 5.33 14.45 -29.08
N ALA A 156 6.22 13.50 -29.37
CA ALA A 156 7.40 13.30 -28.54
C ALA A 156 8.32 14.52 -28.65
N ILE A 157 8.86 14.97 -27.52
CA ILE A 157 9.80 16.09 -27.46
C ILE A 157 11.18 15.54 -27.16
N ASP A 158 12.15 15.90 -27.99
CA ASP A 158 13.55 15.60 -27.77
C ASP A 158 14.03 16.37 -26.52
N PRO A 159 14.49 15.66 -25.47
CA PRO A 159 14.91 16.30 -24.23
C PRO A 159 16.19 17.13 -24.35
N ARG A 160 17.03 16.92 -25.38
CA ARG A 160 18.26 17.69 -25.62
C ARG A 160 17.99 18.98 -26.39
N THR A 161 17.18 18.90 -27.44
CA THR A 161 16.93 20.05 -28.34
C THR A 161 15.67 20.82 -27.98
N GLY A 162 14.77 20.24 -27.19
CA GLY A 162 13.47 20.81 -26.86
C GLY A 162 12.46 20.80 -28.01
N ARG A 163 12.82 20.23 -29.17
CA ARG A 163 12.00 20.20 -30.38
C ARG A 163 11.15 18.94 -30.46
N ALA A 164 10.08 18.99 -31.26
CA ALA A 164 9.32 17.78 -31.59
C ALA A 164 10.22 16.80 -32.36
N VAL A 165 10.20 15.54 -31.96
CA VAL A 165 10.85 14.45 -32.69
C VAL A 165 10.05 14.19 -33.95
N ASP A 166 10.76 14.11 -35.08
CA ASP A 166 10.10 13.92 -36.38
C ASP A 166 9.25 12.64 -36.39
N ARG A 167 8.03 12.76 -36.91
CA ARG A 167 7.05 11.67 -37.09
C ARG A 167 6.78 10.81 -35.85
N MET A 168 6.96 11.35 -34.66
CA MET A 168 6.78 10.58 -33.42
C MET A 168 5.57 11.07 -32.61
N LEU A 169 4.43 10.43 -32.84
CA LEU A 169 3.21 10.62 -32.06
C LEU A 169 3.41 10.08 -30.64
N ARG A 170 2.78 10.74 -29.66
CA ARG A 170 2.86 10.37 -28.26
C ARG A 170 1.50 10.54 -27.60
N PHE A 171 1.06 9.54 -26.85
CA PHE A 171 -0.20 9.54 -26.12
C PHE A 171 0.05 9.50 -24.62
N GLU A 172 -0.61 10.40 -23.90
CA GLU A 172 -0.51 10.44 -22.45
C GLU A 172 -1.90 10.49 -21.83
N GLU A 173 -2.14 9.61 -20.86
CA GLU A 173 -3.34 9.68 -20.04
C GLU A 173 -3.24 10.86 -19.07
N GLN A 174 -4.30 11.66 -18.98
CA GLN A 174 -4.40 12.81 -18.10
C GLN A 174 -5.67 12.70 -17.26
N ALA A 175 -5.59 13.18 -16.03
CA ALA A 175 -6.77 13.42 -15.22
C ALA A 175 -7.28 14.83 -15.49
N ARG A 176 -8.60 14.98 -15.44
CA ARG A 176 -9.25 16.26 -15.73
C ARG A 176 -9.00 17.27 -14.62
N GLY A 177 -8.86 18.53 -15.03
CA GLY A 177 -8.91 19.68 -14.14
C GLY A 177 -10.33 19.98 -13.65
N GLY A 178 -10.45 21.00 -12.80
CA GLY A 178 -11.72 21.38 -12.17
C GLY A 178 -12.15 20.45 -11.04
N VAL A 179 -11.22 19.65 -10.49
CA VAL A 179 -11.48 18.68 -9.42
C VAL A 179 -10.64 19.00 -8.19
N ASP A 180 -11.20 18.72 -7.01
CA ASP A 180 -10.49 18.86 -5.75
C ASP A 180 -9.97 17.50 -5.28
N LEU A 181 -8.69 17.47 -4.94
CA LEU A 181 -8.07 16.35 -4.25
C LEU A 181 -7.80 16.74 -2.80
N THR A 182 -8.21 15.89 -1.87
CA THR A 182 -8.02 16.09 -0.43
C THR A 182 -7.05 15.06 0.11
N GLY A 183 -6.20 15.47 1.04
CA GLY A 183 -5.37 14.58 1.84
C GLY A 183 -5.31 15.06 3.28
N ILE A 184 -4.59 14.33 4.12
CA ILE A 184 -4.32 14.75 5.50
C ILE A 184 -2.82 14.88 5.72
N LEU A 185 -2.45 15.77 6.63
CA LEU A 185 -1.11 15.87 7.19
C LEU A 185 -1.17 15.71 8.70
N THR A 186 -0.09 15.21 9.28
CA THR A 186 0.11 15.13 10.73
C THR A 186 1.37 15.89 11.08
N LEU A 187 1.20 16.95 11.88
CA LEU A 187 2.32 17.73 12.39
C LEU A 187 2.78 17.16 13.73
N ASP A 188 4.08 16.92 13.83
CA ASP A 188 4.75 16.40 15.01
C ASP A 188 4.10 15.12 15.56
N PRO A 189 4.04 14.03 14.76
CA PRO A 189 3.40 12.77 15.17
C PRO A 189 4.06 12.14 16.41
N GLU A 190 5.31 12.50 16.69
CA GLU A 190 6.11 11.99 17.80
C GLU A 190 6.05 12.89 19.06
N GLY A 191 5.37 14.04 18.99
CA GLY A 191 5.21 14.97 20.12
C GLY A 191 6.52 15.62 20.58
N THR A 192 7.45 15.83 19.65
CA THR A 192 8.80 16.37 19.91
C THR A 192 8.90 17.88 19.80
N PHE A 193 7.88 18.55 19.28
CA PHE A 193 7.83 20.00 19.12
C PHE A 193 7.14 20.64 20.32
N ASP A 194 7.70 21.73 20.81
CA ASP A 194 7.01 22.65 21.73
C ASP A 194 6.01 23.52 20.95
N GLU A 195 5.31 24.42 21.65
CA GLU A 195 4.29 25.28 21.04
C GLU A 195 4.88 26.23 19.99
N ASP A 196 6.07 26.78 20.26
CA ASP A 196 6.76 27.68 19.33
C ASP A 196 7.23 26.95 18.06
N ALA A 197 7.83 25.76 18.19
CA ALA A 197 8.20 24.95 17.03
C ALA A 197 6.99 24.57 16.18
N ARG A 198 5.82 24.28 16.79
CA ARG A 198 4.58 24.04 16.03
C ARG A 198 4.10 25.31 15.32
N ARG A 199 4.29 26.48 15.92
CA ARG A 199 3.98 27.78 15.32
C ARG A 199 4.88 28.05 14.10
N TYR A 200 6.19 27.89 14.23
CA TYR A 200 7.14 28.03 13.11
C TYR A 200 6.81 27.07 11.97
N ALA A 201 6.52 25.80 12.28
CA ALA A 201 6.14 24.81 11.27
C ALA A 201 4.85 25.18 10.53
N THR A 202 3.83 25.64 11.27
CA THR A 202 2.54 26.03 10.67
C THR A 202 2.73 27.20 9.71
N ALA A 203 3.47 28.22 10.12
CA ALA A 203 3.75 29.40 9.31
C ALA A 203 4.50 29.04 8.02
N LEU A 204 5.58 28.26 8.15
CA LEU A 204 6.38 27.82 7.01
C LEU A 204 5.57 26.96 6.04
N LEU A 205 4.70 26.06 6.54
CA LEU A 205 3.84 25.23 5.71
C LEU A 205 2.81 26.05 4.93
N LEU A 206 2.23 27.08 5.54
CA LEU A 206 1.27 27.97 4.87
C LEU A 206 1.96 28.81 3.78
N ALA A 207 3.12 29.40 4.09
CA ALA A 207 3.90 30.15 3.11
C ALA A 207 4.36 29.25 1.95
N GLY A 208 4.87 28.05 2.27
CA GLY A 208 5.28 27.07 1.27
C GLY A 208 4.11 26.58 0.41
N ALA A 209 2.91 26.44 0.97
CA ALA A 209 1.71 26.04 0.22
C ALA A 209 1.32 27.07 -0.85
N CYS A 210 1.48 28.37 -0.58
CA CYS A 210 1.24 29.44 -1.55
C CYS A 210 2.13 29.35 -2.79
N LEU A 211 3.32 28.75 -2.67
CA LEU A 211 4.26 28.57 -3.78
C LEU A 211 4.00 27.27 -4.58
N VAL A 212 3.09 26.41 -4.13
CA VAL A 212 2.72 25.19 -4.86
C VAL A 212 1.64 25.51 -5.90
N GLU A 213 2.08 25.95 -7.07
CA GLU A 213 1.19 26.33 -8.17
C GLU A 213 0.97 25.23 -9.23
N GLN A 214 1.80 24.18 -9.23
CA GLN A 214 1.83 23.18 -10.29
C GLN A 214 2.23 21.77 -9.80
N ILE A 215 1.61 20.73 -10.38
CA ILE A 215 1.86 19.31 -10.12
C ILE A 215 2.32 18.57 -11.37
N GLY A 216 3.18 17.56 -11.17
CA GLY A 216 3.59 16.59 -12.19
C GLY A 216 4.83 17.00 -12.97
N ALA A 217 5.31 16.13 -13.86
CA ALA A 217 6.56 16.32 -14.61
C ALA A 217 6.49 17.42 -15.69
N LYS A 218 5.32 18.05 -15.87
CA LYS A 218 5.05 19.03 -16.93
C LYS A 218 4.71 20.43 -16.40
N ARG A 219 5.19 20.76 -15.19
CA ARG A 219 5.04 22.10 -14.55
C ARG A 219 5.16 23.24 -15.59
N ARG A 220 6.25 23.24 -16.38
CA ARG A 220 6.56 24.29 -17.38
C ARG A 220 5.85 24.18 -18.74
N ARG A 221 4.94 23.22 -18.94
CA ARG A 221 4.29 22.95 -20.24
C ARG A 221 2.76 23.16 -20.21
N GLY A 222 2.25 23.86 -19.20
CA GLY A 222 0.85 24.31 -19.11
C GLY A 222 -0.13 23.32 -18.45
N ASN A 223 0.31 22.12 -18.11
CA ASN A 223 -0.51 21.12 -17.44
C ASN A 223 -0.22 21.07 -15.94
N GLY A 224 -1.23 20.70 -15.15
CA GLY A 224 -1.10 20.45 -13.72
C GLY A 224 -1.14 21.70 -12.86
N ARG A 225 -1.69 22.83 -13.33
CA ARG A 225 -1.88 24.01 -12.48
C ARG A 225 -2.77 23.65 -11.30
N CYS A 226 -2.38 24.04 -10.11
CA CYS A 226 -3.12 23.75 -8.88
C CYS A 226 -2.98 24.87 -7.85
N ARG A 227 -3.80 24.80 -6.81
CA ARG A 227 -3.63 25.56 -5.58
C ARG A 227 -3.64 24.62 -4.39
N LEU A 228 -2.65 24.74 -3.51
CA LEU A 228 -2.57 23.99 -2.25
C LEU A 228 -3.08 24.86 -1.09
N SER A 229 -3.98 24.31 -0.28
CA SER A 229 -4.48 24.96 0.94
C SER A 229 -4.56 23.96 2.10
N VAL A 230 -4.48 24.45 3.33
CA VAL A 230 -4.65 23.64 4.55
C VAL A 230 -5.97 24.03 5.22
N ASP A 231 -6.80 23.05 5.54
CA ASP A 231 -8.12 23.28 6.12
C ASP A 231 -7.99 23.93 7.51
N GLY A 232 -8.82 24.94 7.76
CA GLY A 232 -8.87 25.65 9.05
C GLY A 232 -7.73 26.63 9.30
N LEU A 233 -6.82 26.83 8.35
CA LEU A 233 -5.71 27.77 8.45
C LEU A 233 -5.75 28.82 7.34
N THR A 234 -5.53 30.08 7.70
CA THR A 234 -5.51 31.23 6.78
C THR A 234 -4.11 31.82 6.67
N THR A 235 -3.75 32.37 5.51
CA THR A 235 -2.40 32.89 5.25
C THR A 235 -2.17 34.31 5.76
N ALA A 236 -3.25 35.11 5.90
CA ALA A 236 -3.17 36.53 6.21
C ALA A 236 -2.49 36.85 7.56
N ASP A 237 -2.73 36.04 8.58
CA ASP A 237 -2.23 36.30 9.95
C ASP A 237 -0.76 35.91 10.14
N TRP A 238 -0.19 35.11 9.23
CA TRP A 238 1.10 34.44 9.42
C TRP A 238 2.25 35.13 8.70
N TRP A 239 1.99 35.89 7.63
CA TRP A 239 3.04 36.58 6.85
C TRP A 239 3.78 37.62 7.70
N THR A 240 3.04 38.48 8.41
CA THR A 240 3.62 39.52 9.28
C THR A 240 4.44 38.93 10.44
N TRP A 241 4.10 37.73 10.89
CA TRP A 241 4.83 37.04 11.96
C TRP A 241 6.12 36.36 11.45
N LEU A 242 6.09 35.77 10.24
CA LEU A 242 7.25 35.10 9.62
C LEU A 242 8.44 36.02 9.44
N GLU A 243 8.21 37.28 9.06
CA GLU A 243 9.26 38.27 8.83
C GLU A 243 9.98 38.73 10.12
N THR A 244 9.33 38.58 11.28
CA THR A 244 9.78 39.23 12.53
C THR A 244 10.31 38.26 13.60
N ALA A 245 10.23 36.95 13.37
CA ALA A 245 10.63 35.92 14.34
C ALA A 245 11.35 34.74 13.66
N PRO A 246 12.69 34.77 13.51
CA PRO A 246 13.42 33.59 13.06
C PRO A 246 13.34 32.47 14.11
N PRO A 247 13.24 31.18 13.71
CA PRO A 247 13.25 30.08 14.66
C PRO A 247 14.58 30.07 15.42
N PRO A 248 14.57 29.79 16.72
CA PRO A 248 15.81 29.66 17.47
C PRO A 248 16.68 28.60 16.79
N SER A 249 17.95 28.94 16.54
CA SER A 249 18.90 28.02 15.92
C SER A 249 18.84 26.68 16.68
N PRO A 250 18.52 25.57 16.01
CA PRO A 250 18.23 24.34 16.72
C PRO A 250 19.47 23.95 17.51
N ALA A 251 19.31 23.79 18.82
CA ALA A 251 20.34 23.16 19.63
C ALA A 251 20.71 21.85 18.94
N SER A 252 22.00 21.67 18.61
CA SER A 252 22.52 20.42 18.04
C SER A 252 21.82 19.28 18.77
N PRO A 253 21.21 18.31 18.06
CA PRO A 253 20.47 17.24 18.70
C PRO A 253 21.38 16.68 19.77
N ARG A 254 21.00 16.86 21.05
CA ARG A 254 21.84 16.46 22.19
C ARG A 254 22.34 15.08 21.84
N ALA A 255 23.66 14.93 21.67
CA ALA A 255 24.29 13.64 21.44
C ALA A 255 23.62 12.69 22.43
N GLY A 256 22.79 11.78 21.89
CA GLY A 256 21.70 11.17 22.64
C GLY A 256 22.20 10.80 24.02
N ALA A 257 21.54 11.32 25.06
CA ALA A 257 21.93 11.20 26.46
C ALA A 257 22.69 9.89 26.65
N ALA A 258 23.97 10.00 27.07
CA ALA A 258 24.93 8.91 27.14
C ALA A 258 24.19 7.60 27.37
N SER A 259 24.30 6.67 26.40
CA SER A 259 23.65 5.35 26.47
C SER A 259 23.68 4.92 27.92
N PRO A 260 22.53 4.80 28.62
CA PRO A 260 22.54 4.52 30.03
C PRO A 260 23.46 3.32 30.20
N ARG A 261 24.56 3.51 30.96
CA ARG A 261 25.56 2.45 31.20
C ARG A 261 24.76 1.19 31.39
N ALA A 262 25.09 0.13 30.65
CA ALA A 262 24.42 -1.16 30.75
C ALA A 262 24.44 -1.58 32.21
N ARG A 263 23.40 -1.20 32.96
CA ARG A 263 23.16 -1.73 34.29
C ARG A 263 22.82 -3.17 34.01
N ALA A 264 23.51 -4.09 34.68
CA ALA A 264 23.06 -5.46 34.75
C ALA A 264 21.59 -5.39 35.20
N PHE A 265 20.68 -5.63 34.26
CA PHE A 265 19.26 -5.63 34.59
C PHE A 265 19.07 -6.92 35.37
N ALA A 266 18.89 -6.79 36.68
CA ALA A 266 18.48 -7.92 37.50
C ALA A 266 17.24 -8.51 36.84
N ARG A 267 17.26 -9.81 36.54
CA ARG A 267 16.04 -10.54 36.20
C ARG A 267 15.07 -10.26 37.33
N ILE A 268 13.97 -9.57 37.01
CA ILE A 268 12.87 -9.46 37.96
C ILE A 268 12.39 -10.91 38.13
N GLY A 269 12.44 -11.43 39.36
CA GLY A 269 11.99 -12.78 39.62
C GLY A 269 10.51 -12.87 39.27
N ALA A 270 10.19 -13.40 38.09
CA ALA A 270 8.84 -13.78 37.75
C ALA A 270 8.40 -14.82 38.77
N THR A 271 7.41 -14.48 39.59
CA THR A 271 6.90 -15.32 40.67
C THR A 271 6.07 -16.49 40.14
N GLU A 272 5.61 -16.44 38.89
CA GLU A 272 4.79 -17.47 38.26
C GLU A 272 5.21 -17.74 36.80
N ALA A 273 5.10 -18.99 36.35
CA ALA A 273 5.44 -19.45 35.00
C ALA A 273 4.37 -19.12 33.93
N THR A 274 3.42 -18.23 34.25
CA THR A 274 2.23 -17.97 33.45
C THR A 274 2.42 -16.76 32.53
N TRP A 275 1.80 -16.80 31.35
CA TRP A 275 1.82 -15.74 30.35
C TRP A 275 0.43 -15.13 30.19
N GLU A 276 0.37 -13.80 30.16
CA GLU A 276 -0.78 -13.03 29.69
C GLU A 276 -0.61 -12.73 28.20
N VAL A 277 -1.64 -12.97 27.39
CA VAL A 277 -1.59 -12.82 25.94
C VAL A 277 -2.68 -11.86 25.45
N ALA A 278 -2.25 -10.83 24.72
CA ALA A 278 -3.13 -9.91 24.01
C ALA A 278 -3.02 -10.13 22.50
N GLN A 279 -4.13 -10.53 21.86
CA GLN A 279 -4.23 -10.55 20.41
C GLN A 279 -4.64 -9.19 19.86
N VAL A 280 -3.76 -8.60 19.05
CA VAL A 280 -4.00 -7.34 18.36
C VAL A 280 -4.37 -7.62 16.90
N ARG A 281 -5.40 -6.92 16.42
CA ARG A 281 -5.84 -6.91 15.02
C ARG A 281 -5.44 -5.58 14.39
N LEU A 282 -4.54 -5.67 13.41
CA LEU A 282 -3.93 -4.55 12.71
C LEU A 282 -4.62 -4.38 11.36
N THR A 283 -5.40 -3.32 11.20
CA THR A 283 -6.02 -2.97 9.92
C THR A 283 -5.18 -1.91 9.22
N LEU A 284 -4.61 -2.25 8.05
CA LEU A 284 -3.79 -1.31 7.30
C LEU A 284 -4.68 -0.20 6.70
N VAL A 285 -4.43 1.05 7.07
CA VAL A 285 -5.13 2.21 6.49
C VAL A 285 -4.43 2.66 5.22
N ASP A 286 -3.10 2.72 5.27
CA ASP A 286 -2.23 3.00 4.14
C ASP A 286 -1.48 1.72 3.72
N PRO A 287 -0.93 1.65 2.49
CA PRO A 287 -0.02 0.57 2.13
C PRO A 287 1.14 0.46 3.13
N MET A 288 1.56 -0.76 3.44
CA MET A 288 2.62 -1.02 4.41
C MET A 288 3.88 -1.54 3.74
N LEU A 289 4.95 -0.75 3.82
CA LEU A 289 6.28 -1.16 3.39
C LEU A 289 7.04 -1.75 4.58
N ALA A 290 6.75 -3.02 4.87
CA ALA A 290 7.48 -3.79 5.87
C ALA A 290 8.89 -4.13 5.36
N ALA A 291 9.88 -4.18 6.25
CA ALA A 291 11.25 -4.52 5.85
C ALA A 291 11.30 -5.92 5.23
N GLY A 292 11.75 -6.00 3.98
CA GLY A 292 11.93 -7.26 3.26
C GLY A 292 13.28 -7.28 2.57
N ARG A 293 13.31 -7.43 1.25
CA ARG A 293 14.55 -7.54 0.47
C ARG A 293 14.65 -6.47 -0.61
N LEU A 294 15.87 -6.02 -0.90
CA LEU A 294 16.17 -5.14 -2.02
C LEU A 294 16.79 -5.95 -3.16
N VAL A 295 16.21 -5.89 -4.36
CA VAL A 295 16.74 -6.55 -5.58
C VAL A 295 16.81 -5.51 -6.70
N GLY A 296 18.02 -5.11 -7.08
CA GLY A 296 18.22 -4.01 -8.02
C GLY A 296 17.60 -2.72 -7.50
N ASN A 297 16.71 -2.11 -8.27
CA ASN A 297 15.95 -0.92 -7.89
C ASN A 297 14.56 -1.22 -7.31
N GLN A 298 14.26 -2.49 -6.99
CA GLN A 298 12.98 -2.92 -6.44
C GLN A 298 13.11 -3.33 -4.97
N LEU A 299 12.37 -2.66 -4.10
CA LEU A 299 12.21 -3.04 -2.71
C LEU A 299 10.97 -3.93 -2.57
N PHE A 300 11.21 -5.20 -2.26
CA PHE A 300 10.17 -6.16 -1.94
C PHE A 300 9.89 -6.08 -0.45
N GLY A 301 8.75 -5.51 -0.08
CA GLY A 301 8.27 -5.57 1.29
C GLY A 301 7.94 -6.99 1.71
N ALA A 302 8.09 -7.28 2.99
CA ALA A 302 7.66 -8.55 3.57
C ALA A 302 6.14 -8.76 3.40
N ASP A 303 5.70 -10.01 3.43
CA ASP A 303 4.30 -10.42 3.39
C ASP A 303 3.64 -10.44 4.78
N HIS A 304 4.31 -9.91 5.78
CA HIS A 304 3.88 -9.74 7.16
C HIS A 304 4.54 -8.49 7.74
N ILE A 305 4.14 -8.05 8.93
CA ILE A 305 4.88 -7.01 9.67
C ILE A 305 5.74 -7.69 10.74
N PRO A 306 7.07 -7.63 10.66
CA PRO A 306 7.94 -8.23 11.65
C PRO A 306 7.71 -7.66 13.06
N GLY A 307 7.81 -8.48 14.10
CA GLY A 307 7.69 -8.05 15.50
C GLY A 307 8.63 -6.88 15.84
N THR A 308 9.84 -6.88 15.26
CA THR A 308 10.79 -5.76 15.31
C THR A 308 10.23 -4.40 14.90
N ALA A 309 9.33 -4.37 13.93
CA ALA A 309 8.69 -3.14 13.46
C ALA A 309 7.53 -2.71 14.37
N LEU A 310 6.97 -3.62 15.17
CA LEU A 310 5.86 -3.36 16.10
C LEU A 310 6.35 -2.94 17.48
N ILE A 311 7.50 -3.45 17.95
CA ILE A 311 8.07 -3.17 19.28
C ILE A 311 8.06 -1.68 19.66
N PRO A 312 8.52 -0.73 18.82
CA PRO A 312 8.53 0.68 19.19
C PRO A 312 7.14 1.23 19.51
N HIS A 313 6.11 0.71 18.85
CA HIS A 313 4.72 1.10 19.04
C HIS A 313 4.11 0.43 20.27
N VAL A 314 4.37 -0.87 20.46
CA VAL A 314 3.98 -1.61 21.66
C VAL A 314 4.55 -0.95 22.91
N LEU A 315 5.88 -0.73 22.96
CA LEU A 315 6.53 -0.11 24.12
C LEU A 315 5.97 1.29 24.40
N ARG A 316 5.82 2.13 23.39
CA ARG A 316 5.26 3.47 23.58
C ARG A 316 3.85 3.43 24.14
N SER A 317 3.00 2.60 23.57
CA SER A 317 1.58 2.51 23.96
C SER A 317 1.46 2.02 25.40
N LEU A 318 2.21 0.97 25.76
CA LEU A 318 2.25 0.44 27.12
C LEU A 318 2.87 1.41 28.11
N SER A 319 4.00 2.06 27.78
CA SER A 319 4.63 3.07 28.63
C SER A 319 3.71 4.27 28.88
N THR A 320 2.99 4.73 27.86
CA THR A 320 2.03 5.83 27.99
C THR A 320 0.83 5.41 28.84
N ALA A 321 0.29 4.21 28.65
CA ALA A 321 -0.80 3.68 29.47
C ALA A 321 -0.37 3.53 30.94
N ALA A 322 0.81 2.95 31.20
CA ALA A 322 1.38 2.80 32.53
C ALA A 322 1.52 4.14 33.24
N ARG A 323 2.10 5.16 32.57
CA ARG A 323 2.26 6.51 33.14
C ARG A 323 0.91 7.16 33.47
N ARG A 324 -0.10 7.02 32.60
CA ARG A 324 -1.45 7.55 32.86
C ARG A 324 -2.10 6.88 34.06
N ALA A 325 -1.83 5.60 34.28
CA ALA A 325 -2.30 4.84 35.42
C ALA A 325 -1.42 5.00 36.67
N GLY A 326 -0.41 5.86 36.68
CA GLY A 326 0.48 6.06 37.84
C GLY A 326 1.51 4.95 38.08
N HIS A 327 1.71 4.05 37.11
CA HIS A 327 2.67 2.94 37.18
C HIS A 327 4.02 3.30 36.52
N ASP A 328 5.02 2.45 36.72
CA ASP A 328 6.34 2.62 36.12
C ASP A 328 6.30 2.47 34.58
N GLY A 329 6.50 3.59 33.87
CA GLY A 329 6.52 3.63 32.41
C GLY A 329 7.69 2.88 31.76
N ASP A 330 8.74 2.52 32.50
CA ASP A 330 9.89 1.77 31.97
C ASP A 330 9.75 0.24 32.13
N ALA A 331 8.73 -0.22 32.85
CA ALA A 331 8.49 -1.66 33.08
C ALA A 331 8.36 -2.47 31.76
N PRO A 332 7.60 -2.03 30.72
CA PRO A 332 7.51 -2.77 29.46
C PRO A 332 8.86 -2.96 28.77
N ARG A 333 9.72 -1.93 28.82
CA ARG A 333 11.06 -1.98 28.21
C ARG A 333 11.96 -2.97 28.94
N ARG A 334 11.90 -3.03 30.28
CA ARG A 334 12.67 -4.01 31.06
C ARG A 334 12.18 -5.43 30.80
N ALA A 335 10.88 -5.66 30.74
CA ALA A 335 10.30 -6.96 30.41
C ALA A 335 10.75 -7.45 29.02
N LEU A 336 10.73 -6.58 28.01
CA LEU A 336 11.23 -6.90 26.66
C LEU A 336 12.70 -7.32 26.66
N LEU A 337 13.55 -6.56 27.36
CA LEU A 337 14.99 -6.84 27.44
C LEU A 337 15.31 -8.12 28.23
N ALA A 338 14.47 -8.48 29.20
CA ALA A 338 14.58 -9.72 29.96
C ALA A 338 14.08 -10.96 29.18
N GLY A 339 13.35 -10.75 28.08
CA GLY A 339 12.68 -11.81 27.33
C GLY A 339 11.32 -12.22 27.91
N ASP A 340 10.78 -11.43 28.84
CA ASP A 340 9.49 -11.65 29.51
C ASP A 340 8.35 -10.84 28.87
N LEU A 341 8.65 -10.09 27.80
CA LEU A 341 7.68 -9.51 26.89
C LEU A 341 8.07 -9.91 25.46
N VAL A 342 7.12 -10.50 24.73
CA VAL A 342 7.30 -10.98 23.36
C VAL A 342 6.31 -10.28 22.44
N VAL A 343 6.78 -9.81 21.29
CA VAL A 343 5.93 -9.25 20.23
C VAL A 343 6.12 -10.10 18.97
N THR A 344 5.09 -10.86 18.59
CA THR A 344 5.18 -11.75 17.42
C THR A 344 5.05 -10.97 16.11
N ASP A 345 5.40 -11.63 15.00
CA ASP A 345 5.07 -11.12 13.66
C ASP A 345 3.56 -10.99 13.46
N ALA A 346 3.13 -9.91 12.80
CA ALA A 346 1.74 -9.72 12.39
C ALA A 346 1.49 -10.38 11.03
N THR A 347 0.75 -11.48 11.02
CA THR A 347 0.44 -12.30 9.85
C THR A 347 -1.00 -12.12 9.42
N VAL A 348 -1.34 -12.50 8.19
CA VAL A 348 -2.65 -12.21 7.58
C VAL A 348 -3.82 -12.84 8.34
N GLU A 349 -4.94 -12.11 8.44
CA GLU A 349 -6.21 -12.65 8.92
C GLU A 349 -6.88 -13.46 7.80
N LEU A 350 -7.20 -14.73 8.07
CA LEU A 350 -7.99 -15.60 7.19
C LEU A 350 -9.10 -16.23 8.00
N ALA A 351 -10.32 -16.29 7.46
CA ALA A 351 -11.51 -16.78 8.18
C ALA A 351 -11.66 -16.22 9.61
N GLY A 352 -11.33 -14.93 9.83
CA GLY A 352 -11.42 -14.26 11.13
C GLY A 352 -10.36 -14.67 12.16
N GLN A 353 -9.39 -15.49 11.79
CA GLN A 353 -8.30 -15.96 12.66
C GLN A 353 -6.93 -15.51 12.18
N ARG A 354 -5.93 -15.57 13.06
CA ARG A 354 -4.53 -15.33 12.69
C ARG A 354 -4.02 -16.51 11.87
N ALA A 355 -3.71 -16.29 10.59
CA ALA A 355 -3.11 -17.34 9.77
C ALA A 355 -1.60 -17.46 10.07
N LEU A 356 -1.09 -18.69 10.04
CA LEU A 356 0.31 -19.01 10.36
C LEU A 356 1.03 -19.52 9.10
N PRO A 357 2.36 -19.38 8.99
CA PRO A 357 3.10 -19.87 7.82
C PRO A 357 2.82 -21.35 7.55
N ALA A 358 2.27 -21.70 6.39
CA ALA A 358 1.77 -23.04 6.12
C ALA A 358 2.85 -24.11 6.41
N PRO A 359 2.54 -25.20 7.16
CA PRO A 359 3.52 -26.23 7.45
C PRO A 359 4.01 -26.88 6.16
N ARG A 360 5.33 -27.02 6.03
CA ARG A 360 5.95 -27.54 4.79
C ARG A 360 5.62 -29.01 4.51
N THR A 361 5.21 -29.75 5.53
CA THR A 361 4.74 -31.14 5.44
C THR A 361 3.35 -31.25 4.82
N VAL A 362 2.61 -30.15 4.70
CA VAL A 362 1.33 -30.09 3.96
C VAL A 362 1.60 -29.76 2.49
N LEU A 363 1.23 -30.67 1.60
CA LEU A 363 1.51 -30.60 0.17
C LEU A 363 0.20 -30.52 -0.63
N ARG A 364 0.24 -29.85 -1.78
CA ARG A 364 -0.88 -29.84 -2.75
C ARG A 364 -0.69 -30.90 -3.82
N GLN A 365 -1.78 -31.47 -4.32
CA GLN A 365 -1.73 -32.28 -5.54
C GLN A 365 -1.56 -31.37 -6.77
N LYS A 366 -0.55 -31.62 -7.61
CA LYS A 366 -0.15 -30.74 -8.71
C LYS A 366 -1.17 -30.67 -9.85
N ALA A 367 -1.95 -31.74 -10.06
CA ALA A 367 -2.98 -31.81 -11.10
C ALA A 367 -4.22 -30.95 -10.75
N ALA A 368 -4.43 -30.63 -9.48
CA ALA A 368 -5.56 -29.83 -9.05
C ALA A 368 -5.31 -28.33 -9.29
N THR A 369 -6.23 -27.71 -10.04
CA THR A 369 -6.24 -26.27 -10.28
C THR A 369 -7.62 -25.72 -9.93
N GLY A 370 -7.67 -24.54 -9.31
CA GLY A 370 -8.93 -23.94 -8.90
C GLY A 370 -8.83 -23.14 -7.61
N PRO A 371 -9.94 -22.49 -7.20
CA PRO A 371 -10.05 -21.77 -5.92
C PRO A 371 -10.09 -22.71 -4.72
N ALA A 372 -10.46 -23.98 -4.92
CA ALA A 372 -10.36 -25.05 -3.93
C ALA A 372 -9.58 -26.22 -4.55
N PHE A 373 -8.67 -26.83 -3.80
CA PHE A 373 -7.84 -27.95 -4.27
C PHE A 373 -7.46 -28.90 -3.12
N PRO A 374 -7.31 -30.21 -3.40
CA PRO A 374 -6.89 -31.18 -2.41
C PRO A 374 -5.47 -30.92 -1.91
N VAL A 375 -5.32 -31.03 -0.60
CA VAL A 375 -4.04 -31.03 0.11
C VAL A 375 -3.91 -32.30 0.95
N VAL A 376 -2.65 -32.71 1.14
CA VAL A 376 -2.28 -33.90 1.87
C VAL A 376 -1.28 -33.51 2.94
N ASN A 377 -1.59 -33.82 4.20
CA ASN A 377 -0.64 -33.69 5.28
C ASN A 377 0.22 -34.96 5.40
N ARG A 378 1.49 -34.86 5.00
CA ARG A 378 2.39 -36.01 4.97
C ARG A 378 2.92 -36.44 6.34
N THR A 379 2.62 -35.71 7.43
CA THR A 379 2.89 -36.22 8.79
C THR A 379 1.92 -37.33 9.20
N ARG A 380 0.77 -37.46 8.51
CA ARG A 380 -0.27 -38.47 8.78
C ARG A 380 -0.53 -39.43 7.62
N GLU A 381 -0.37 -38.94 6.39
CA GLU A 381 -0.74 -39.68 5.18
C GLU A 381 0.53 -40.20 4.48
N PRO A 382 0.70 -41.52 4.33
CA PRO A 382 1.82 -42.10 3.59
C PRO A 382 1.68 -41.85 2.08
N VAL A 383 2.75 -42.08 1.32
CA VAL A 383 2.67 -42.02 -0.16
C VAL A 383 1.80 -43.17 -0.66
N ASP A 384 0.68 -42.84 -1.29
CA ASP A 384 -0.07 -43.75 -2.15
C ASP A 384 0.04 -43.30 -3.62
N ARG A 385 0.07 -44.26 -4.55
CA ARG A 385 0.00 -44.05 -6.01
C ARG A 385 -1.24 -43.27 -6.41
N SER A 386 -2.33 -43.36 -5.64
CA SER A 386 -3.58 -42.62 -5.88
C SER A 386 -3.44 -41.10 -5.72
N LEU A 387 -2.44 -40.61 -4.96
CA LEU A 387 -2.26 -39.18 -4.65
C LEU A 387 -1.63 -38.35 -5.78
N GLY A 388 -1.08 -39.01 -6.81
CA GLY A 388 -0.43 -38.34 -7.93
C GLY A 388 0.82 -37.53 -7.54
N GLN A 389 1.20 -36.56 -8.41
CA GLN A 389 2.39 -35.73 -8.15
C GLN A 389 2.08 -34.63 -7.12
N LEU A 390 2.84 -34.60 -6.02
CA LEU A 390 2.70 -33.59 -4.96
C LEU A 390 3.63 -32.39 -5.18
N ALA A 391 3.21 -31.22 -4.71
CA ALA A 391 3.95 -29.97 -4.77
C ALA A 391 3.87 -29.19 -3.45
N ARG A 392 4.94 -28.45 -3.13
CA ARG A 392 5.01 -27.61 -1.92
C ARG A 392 4.04 -26.43 -1.99
N LEU A 393 3.43 -26.11 -0.85
CA LEU A 393 2.78 -24.82 -0.61
C LEU A 393 3.88 -23.77 -0.39
N ARG A 394 4.05 -22.84 -1.34
CA ARG A 394 5.08 -21.78 -1.27
C ARG A 394 4.41 -20.44 -0.97
N ASP A 395 4.97 -19.70 -0.01
CA ASP A 395 4.58 -18.33 0.31
C ASP A 395 3.08 -18.19 0.63
N LEU A 396 2.57 -19.14 1.42
CA LEU A 396 1.17 -19.21 1.86
C LEU A 396 1.10 -19.28 3.39
N TYR A 397 0.07 -18.63 3.91
CA TYR A 397 -0.38 -18.73 5.29
C TYR A 397 -1.59 -19.65 5.35
N ALA A 398 -1.74 -20.35 6.46
CA ALA A 398 -2.78 -21.31 6.75
C ALA A 398 -3.54 -20.89 8.00
N ALA A 399 -4.86 -20.84 7.91
CA ALA A 399 -5.75 -20.81 9.06
C ALA A 399 -6.51 -22.14 9.10
N PRO A 400 -6.44 -22.90 10.22
CA PRO A 400 -7.26 -24.09 10.40
C PRO A 400 -8.72 -23.65 10.58
N VAL A 401 -9.58 -24.01 9.63
CA VAL A 401 -11.02 -23.81 9.76
C VAL A 401 -11.65 -25.19 9.71
N LEU A 402 -12.07 -25.69 10.86
CA LEU A 402 -12.76 -26.98 10.89
C LEU A 402 -14.15 -26.77 10.27
N ASP A 403 -14.42 -27.43 9.14
CA ASP A 403 -15.78 -27.64 8.64
C ASP A 403 -16.44 -28.77 9.43
N ASP A 404 -17.69 -29.12 9.09
CA ASP A 404 -18.46 -30.16 9.81
C ASP A 404 -17.74 -31.53 9.85
N ASP A 405 -16.82 -31.78 8.90
CA ASP A 405 -16.00 -32.99 8.81
C ASP A 405 -14.56 -32.78 9.34
N GLY A 406 -14.19 -31.57 9.78
CA GLY A 406 -12.88 -31.19 10.32
C GLY A 406 -11.73 -31.11 9.30
N ARG A 407 -12.01 -30.95 8.01
CA ARG A 407 -11.07 -31.15 6.88
C ARG A 407 -10.86 -29.94 5.97
N LEU A 408 -11.20 -28.73 6.40
CA LEU A 408 -11.00 -27.52 5.59
C LEU A 408 -9.73 -26.76 6.01
N LEU A 409 -8.87 -26.47 5.04
CA LEU A 409 -7.71 -25.59 5.23
C LEU A 409 -7.93 -24.29 4.48
N VAL A 410 -7.98 -23.16 5.17
CA VAL A 410 -8.01 -21.87 4.49
C VAL A 410 -6.58 -21.42 4.25
N LEU A 411 -6.23 -21.29 2.97
CA LEU A 411 -4.93 -20.85 2.52
C LEU A 411 -5.04 -19.47 1.89
N GLY A 412 -4.09 -18.61 2.21
CA GLY A 412 -4.08 -17.25 1.69
C GLY A 412 -2.72 -16.60 1.80
N ARG A 413 -2.58 -15.47 1.15
CA ARG A 413 -1.45 -14.56 1.35
C ARG A 413 -1.97 -13.14 1.20
N PRO A 414 -1.38 -12.17 1.89
CA PRO A 414 -1.83 -10.80 1.71
C PRO A 414 -1.51 -10.30 0.30
N GLU A 415 -2.37 -9.44 -0.21
CA GLU A 415 -2.13 -8.78 -1.49
C GLU A 415 -1.04 -7.71 -1.34
N GLN A 416 -0.27 -7.52 -2.40
CA GLN A 416 0.76 -6.49 -2.45
C GLN A 416 0.49 -5.53 -3.61
N GLU A 417 0.68 -4.23 -3.34
CA GLU A 417 0.61 -3.15 -4.31
C GLU A 417 2.01 -2.73 -4.74
N ILE A 418 2.12 -2.27 -5.99
CA ILE A 418 3.39 -1.79 -6.56
C ILE A 418 3.31 -0.28 -6.71
N HIS A 419 4.28 0.42 -6.12
CA HIS A 419 4.40 1.87 -6.21
C HIS A 419 5.73 2.25 -6.85
N THR A 420 5.65 2.92 -7.98
CA THR A 420 6.81 3.46 -8.67
C THR A 420 7.11 4.85 -8.15
N HIS A 421 8.38 5.10 -7.82
CA HIS A 421 8.85 6.39 -7.36
C HIS A 421 10.06 6.81 -8.16
N ASN A 422 10.24 8.13 -8.31
CA ASN A 422 11.41 8.70 -8.94
C ASN A 422 12.10 9.72 -8.04
N SER A 423 13.41 9.83 -8.23
CA SER A 423 14.22 10.91 -7.69
C SER A 423 14.57 11.84 -8.85
N VAL A 424 14.35 13.13 -8.66
CA VAL A 424 14.57 14.16 -9.68
C VAL A 424 15.54 15.17 -9.09
N ASP A 425 16.56 15.54 -9.85
CA ASP A 425 17.46 16.62 -9.47
C ASP A 425 16.78 17.97 -9.70
N ASP A 426 16.81 18.86 -8.72
CA ASP A 426 16.04 20.12 -8.78
C ASP A 426 16.60 21.10 -9.81
N THR A 427 17.89 21.06 -10.11
CA THR A 427 18.50 21.98 -11.08
C THR A 427 18.15 21.56 -12.50
N THR A 428 18.39 20.28 -12.81
CA THR A 428 18.20 19.70 -14.14
C THR A 428 16.77 19.22 -14.38
N GLN A 429 15.95 19.15 -13.33
CA GLN A 429 14.55 18.69 -13.35
C GLN A 429 14.38 17.33 -14.03
N ARG A 430 15.40 16.47 -13.89
CA ARG A 430 15.42 15.10 -14.40
C ARG A 430 16.20 14.20 -13.45
N PRO A 431 16.00 12.88 -13.52
CA PRO A 431 16.86 12.00 -12.77
C PRO A 431 18.31 12.04 -13.29
N THR A 432 19.25 12.12 -12.37
CA THR A 432 20.69 12.08 -12.64
C THR A 432 21.31 10.84 -12.01
N ARG A 433 22.54 10.49 -12.45
CA ARG A 433 23.31 9.41 -11.82
C ARG A 433 23.56 9.70 -10.32
N GLU A 434 23.73 10.97 -9.98
CA GLU A 434 23.96 11.46 -8.61
C GLU A 434 22.70 11.32 -7.73
N THR A 435 21.49 11.37 -8.31
CA THR A 435 20.24 11.04 -7.61
C THR A 435 19.96 9.52 -7.50
N GLY A 436 20.94 8.68 -7.80
CA GLY A 436 20.83 7.21 -7.68
C GLY A 436 20.13 6.52 -8.86
N GLY A 437 20.19 7.09 -10.06
CA GLY A 437 19.61 6.46 -11.27
C GLY A 437 18.10 6.62 -11.41
N GLY A 438 17.42 7.27 -10.45
CA GLY A 438 16.19 7.99 -10.72
C GLY A 438 14.87 7.25 -10.61
N LEU A 439 14.86 5.92 -10.52
CA LEU A 439 13.64 5.11 -10.49
C LEU A 439 13.78 3.95 -9.52
N TYR A 440 12.86 3.84 -8.58
CA TYR A 440 12.75 2.70 -7.68
C TYR A 440 11.30 2.29 -7.49
N ILE A 441 11.11 1.00 -7.22
CA ILE A 441 9.79 0.38 -7.12
C ILE A 441 9.65 -0.22 -5.74
N ASN A 442 8.58 0.16 -5.03
CA ASN A 442 8.25 -0.40 -3.73
C ASN A 442 7.07 -1.36 -3.89
N ARG A 443 7.24 -2.60 -3.43
CA ARG A 443 6.15 -3.57 -3.33
C ARG A 443 5.71 -3.65 -1.87
N ALA A 444 4.56 -3.05 -1.56
CA ALA A 444 4.03 -2.89 -0.20
C ALA A 444 2.81 -3.78 0.01
N LEU A 445 2.51 -4.16 1.25
CA LEU A 445 1.23 -4.77 1.60
C LEU A 445 0.09 -3.80 1.27
N ARG A 446 -0.99 -4.32 0.69
CA ARG A 446 -2.13 -3.54 0.23
C ARG A 446 -2.84 -2.83 1.39
N ALA A 447 -3.27 -1.59 1.18
CA ALA A 447 -4.19 -0.94 2.12
C ALA A 447 -5.48 -1.76 2.30
N GLY A 448 -6.04 -1.75 3.50
CA GLY A 448 -7.20 -2.57 3.86
C GLY A 448 -6.87 -4.02 4.24
N THR A 449 -5.63 -4.49 4.06
CA THR A 449 -5.21 -5.80 4.58
C THR A 449 -5.36 -5.82 6.10
N VAL A 450 -5.89 -6.92 6.63
CA VAL A 450 -5.99 -7.16 8.06
C VAL A 450 -4.93 -8.19 8.45
N LEU A 451 -4.15 -7.87 9.49
CA LEU A 451 -3.13 -8.72 10.07
C LEU A 451 -3.41 -8.94 11.57
N ARG A 452 -2.89 -10.00 12.15
CA ARG A 452 -2.98 -10.30 13.59
C ARG A 452 -1.61 -10.63 14.17
N ALA A 453 -1.34 -10.10 15.35
CA ALA A 453 -0.16 -10.40 16.14
C ALA A 453 -0.53 -10.66 17.60
N GLU A 454 0.41 -11.22 18.34
CA GLU A 454 0.32 -11.40 19.78
C GLU A 454 1.37 -10.55 20.48
N VAL A 455 0.94 -9.88 21.55
CA VAL A 455 1.81 -9.33 22.58
C VAL A 455 1.65 -10.22 23.80
N ARG A 456 2.75 -10.81 24.26
CA ARG A 456 2.77 -11.75 25.39
C ARG A 456 3.62 -11.17 26.48
N VAL A 457 3.18 -11.25 27.73
CA VAL A 457 3.96 -10.80 28.88
C VAL A 457 3.85 -11.81 30.01
N ARG A 458 4.91 -12.01 30.79
CA ARG A 458 4.79 -12.81 32.01
C ARG A 458 3.85 -12.14 32.99
N ALA A 459 3.01 -12.96 33.62
CA ALA A 459 1.96 -12.48 34.50
C ALA A 459 2.52 -11.61 35.63
N GLY A 460 1.84 -10.51 35.91
CA GLY A 460 2.19 -9.59 37.02
C GLY A 460 3.35 -8.63 36.75
N LEU A 461 3.98 -8.66 35.57
CA LEU A 461 5.01 -7.67 35.20
C LEU A 461 4.43 -6.32 34.78
N LEU A 462 3.20 -6.30 34.28
CA LEU A 462 2.48 -5.10 33.88
C LEU A 462 1.19 -4.95 34.70
N ALA A 463 0.65 -3.73 34.74
CA ALA A 463 -0.61 -3.45 35.42
C ALA A 463 -1.76 -4.23 34.76
N ALA A 464 -2.77 -4.61 35.56
CA ALA A 464 -3.98 -5.23 35.02
C ALA A 464 -4.63 -4.31 33.97
N GLY A 465 -5.12 -4.91 32.88
CA GLY A 465 -5.67 -4.14 31.75
C GLY A 465 -4.60 -3.41 30.91
N TRP A 466 -3.36 -3.93 30.88
CA TRP A 466 -2.30 -3.37 30.04
C TRP A 466 -2.62 -3.49 28.54
N ALA A 467 -3.43 -4.50 28.16
CA ALA A 467 -3.75 -4.81 26.77
C ALA A 467 -4.55 -3.68 26.10
N GLU A 468 -5.47 -3.05 26.84
CA GLU A 468 -6.29 -1.90 26.43
C GLU A 468 -5.43 -0.73 25.94
N GLY A 469 -4.24 -0.58 26.52
CA GLY A 469 -3.27 0.42 26.12
C GLY A 469 -2.72 0.23 24.71
N LEU A 470 -2.85 -0.95 24.10
CA LEU A 470 -2.35 -1.24 22.74
C LEU A 470 -3.28 -0.72 21.63
N ALA A 471 -4.56 -0.49 21.92
CA ALA A 471 -5.52 -0.08 20.91
C ALA A 471 -5.27 1.37 20.42
N GLY A 472 -5.59 1.63 19.16
CA GLY A 472 -5.50 2.95 18.54
C GLY A 472 -4.66 2.99 17.26
N GLY A 473 -4.34 4.21 16.82
CA GLY A 473 -3.63 4.44 15.55
C GLY A 473 -2.11 4.31 15.70
N TRP A 474 -1.49 3.42 14.92
CA TRP A 474 -0.03 3.27 14.82
C TRP A 474 0.49 3.71 13.45
N THR A 475 1.79 3.99 13.34
CA THR A 475 2.47 4.24 12.06
C THR A 475 3.79 3.48 11.99
N ALA A 476 3.81 2.31 11.36
CA ALA A 476 4.95 1.41 11.30
C ALA A 476 5.55 1.28 9.89
N GLY A 477 6.67 0.55 9.76
CA GLY A 477 7.33 0.30 8.49
C GLY A 477 8.21 1.44 7.97
N GLN A 478 8.55 1.37 6.68
CA GLN A 478 9.40 2.33 5.98
C GLN A 478 8.58 3.41 5.26
N SER A 479 9.23 4.54 4.93
CA SER A 479 8.61 5.66 4.20
C SER A 479 7.32 6.22 4.84
N LYS A 480 7.24 6.17 6.18
CA LYS A 480 6.10 6.62 7.00
C LYS A 480 5.63 8.05 6.72
N LYS A 481 6.57 8.94 6.37
CA LYS A 481 6.30 10.34 6.02
C LYS A 481 5.69 10.52 4.62
N ASP A 482 5.89 9.54 3.73
CA ASP A 482 5.53 9.55 2.31
C ASP A 482 4.29 8.68 2.01
N GLY A 483 3.33 8.62 2.93
CA GLY A 483 2.04 7.95 2.70
C GLY A 483 2.01 6.43 2.92
N TYR A 484 2.97 5.87 3.66
CA TYR A 484 2.96 4.47 4.07
C TYR A 484 2.68 4.32 5.57
N GLY A 485 2.23 3.14 5.96
CA GLY A 485 2.48 2.61 7.29
C GLY A 485 1.43 2.87 8.36
N ARG A 486 0.34 3.60 8.09
CA ARG A 486 -0.73 3.80 9.07
C ARG A 486 -1.53 2.51 9.30
N ILE A 487 -1.80 2.23 10.58
CA ILE A 487 -2.48 1.03 11.06
C ILE A 487 -3.52 1.46 12.10
N GLU A 488 -4.74 0.96 12.01
CA GLU A 488 -5.67 0.96 13.13
C GLU A 488 -5.54 -0.36 13.89
N VAL A 489 -5.29 -0.28 15.20
CA VAL A 489 -5.10 -1.44 16.07
C VAL A 489 -6.32 -1.61 16.96
N GLY A 490 -6.99 -2.74 16.81
CA GLY A 490 -8.05 -3.19 17.71
C GLY A 490 -7.59 -4.38 18.55
N LEU A 491 -8.26 -4.61 19.68
CA LEU A 491 -8.15 -5.83 20.46
C LEU A 491 -9.25 -6.79 20.04
N VAL A 492 -8.92 -8.06 19.84
CA VAL A 492 -9.92 -9.06 19.45
C VAL A 492 -10.49 -9.73 20.68
N THR A 493 -9.62 -10.28 21.53
CA THR A 493 -9.93 -10.83 22.85
C THR A 493 -8.62 -11.23 23.53
N SER A 494 -8.54 -11.02 24.83
CA SER A 494 -7.60 -11.72 25.71
C SER A 494 -8.30 -12.98 26.23
N GLY A 495 -7.61 -14.11 26.19
CA GLY A 495 -8.08 -15.35 26.79
C GLY A 495 -6.89 -16.04 27.47
N PRO A 496 -7.11 -16.75 28.59
CA PRO A 496 -6.04 -17.55 29.19
C PRO A 496 -5.55 -18.59 28.18
N ALA A 497 -4.24 -18.82 28.14
CA ALA A 497 -3.67 -19.93 27.39
C ALA A 497 -4.35 -21.24 27.83
N PRO A 498 -4.60 -22.21 26.92
CA PRO A 498 -5.21 -23.48 27.28
C PRO A 498 -4.41 -24.18 28.40
N ALA A 499 -5.13 -24.79 29.34
CA ALA A 499 -4.52 -25.46 30.48
C ALA A 499 -3.69 -26.69 30.04
N PRO A 500 -2.56 -26.96 30.72
CA PRO A 500 -1.66 -28.06 30.36
C PRO A 500 -2.31 -29.44 30.53
N THR A 501 -2.01 -30.38 29.63
CA THR A 501 -2.31 -31.83 29.73
C THR A 501 -1.03 -32.65 29.53
N VAL A 502 -0.72 -33.60 30.44
CA VAL A 502 0.54 -34.40 30.49
C VAL A 502 0.83 -35.11 29.17
N ILE A 503 2.09 -35.03 28.68
CA ILE A 503 2.57 -35.82 27.54
C ILE A 503 3.22 -37.12 28.07
N PRO A 504 2.66 -38.30 27.78
CA PRO A 504 3.25 -39.57 28.19
C PRO A 504 4.63 -39.81 27.57
N ALA A 505 5.43 -40.68 28.19
CA ALA A 505 6.75 -41.07 27.69
C ALA A 505 6.65 -41.89 26.39
N GLY A 506 7.73 -41.89 25.58
CA GLY A 506 7.82 -42.68 24.35
C GLY A 506 7.01 -42.13 23.16
N ARG A 507 6.58 -40.87 23.22
CA ARG A 507 5.75 -40.23 22.19
C ARG A 507 6.57 -39.53 21.12
N ARG A 508 6.00 -39.40 19.92
CA ARG A 508 6.60 -38.64 18.82
C ARG A 508 6.14 -37.19 18.83
N LEU A 509 7.08 -36.28 18.59
CA LEU A 509 6.85 -34.83 18.57
C LEU A 509 7.10 -34.26 17.18
N ALA A 510 6.30 -33.27 16.79
CA ALA A 510 6.57 -32.41 15.64
C ALA A 510 6.62 -30.96 16.09
N VAL A 511 7.72 -30.29 15.76
CA VAL A 511 7.93 -28.86 16.03
C VAL A 511 7.75 -28.09 14.74
N TRP A 512 6.69 -27.29 14.67
CA TRP A 512 6.39 -26.39 13.57
C TRP A 512 6.86 -24.98 13.89
N LEU A 513 7.73 -24.43 13.05
CA LEU A 513 8.23 -23.06 13.18
C LEU A 513 7.21 -22.07 12.63
N LEU A 514 6.65 -21.24 13.51
CA LEU A 514 5.67 -20.20 13.21
C LEU A 514 6.31 -18.87 12.78
N SER A 515 7.61 -18.72 13.02
CA SER A 515 8.44 -17.61 12.57
C SER A 515 9.83 -18.13 12.20
N ASP A 516 10.69 -17.26 11.66
CA ASP A 516 12.09 -17.61 11.45
C ASP A 516 12.78 -17.88 12.81
N LEU A 517 13.64 -18.90 12.86
CA LEU A 517 14.37 -19.32 14.06
C LEU A 517 15.87 -19.11 13.86
N VAL A 518 16.46 -18.30 14.73
CA VAL A 518 17.89 -18.01 14.75
C VAL A 518 18.54 -18.81 15.88
N LEU A 519 19.50 -19.66 15.53
CA LEU A 519 20.33 -20.42 16.47
C LEU A 519 21.79 -20.06 16.25
N LEU A 520 22.58 -20.17 17.31
CA LEU A 520 24.00 -19.89 17.28
C LEU A 520 24.78 -21.20 17.27
N ASP A 521 25.82 -21.27 16.45
CA ASP A 521 26.80 -22.34 16.52
C ASP A 521 27.78 -22.11 17.69
N GLU A 522 28.72 -23.03 17.86
CA GLU A 522 29.75 -23.03 18.90
C GLU A 522 30.69 -21.81 18.80
N ARG A 523 30.67 -21.10 17.66
CA ARG A 523 31.42 -19.87 17.39
C ARG A 523 30.53 -18.62 17.46
N LEU A 524 29.32 -18.74 17.99
CA LEU A 524 28.31 -17.70 18.12
C LEU A 524 27.84 -17.12 16.77
N ARG A 525 27.90 -17.91 15.69
CA ARG A 525 27.42 -17.51 14.37
C ARG A 525 25.99 -18.01 14.15
N PRO A 526 25.09 -17.20 13.56
CA PRO A 526 23.77 -17.67 13.13
C PRO A 526 23.89 -18.85 12.18
N SER A 527 23.29 -19.98 12.52
CA SER A 527 23.49 -21.25 11.82
C SER A 527 22.24 -22.13 11.84
N PRO A 528 21.66 -22.46 10.66
CA PRO A 528 20.48 -23.31 10.57
C PRO A 528 20.86 -24.79 10.45
N ARG A 529 21.66 -25.30 11.39
CA ARG A 529 22.02 -26.73 11.42
C ARG A 529 21.01 -27.53 12.24
N PRO A 530 20.54 -28.71 11.76
CA PRO A 530 19.54 -29.50 12.48
C PRO A 530 19.97 -29.95 13.89
N ASP A 531 21.25 -30.24 14.10
CA ASP A 531 21.78 -30.63 15.42
C ASP A 531 21.64 -29.51 16.45
N LEU A 532 21.82 -28.25 16.04
CA LEU A 532 21.60 -27.08 16.91
C LEU A 532 20.13 -26.93 17.30
N LEU A 533 19.20 -27.25 16.38
CA LEU A 533 17.77 -27.22 16.68
C LEU A 533 17.40 -28.26 17.73
N ARG A 534 17.90 -29.50 17.58
CA ARG A 534 17.72 -30.56 18.57
C ARG A 534 18.29 -30.14 19.93
N ALA A 535 19.54 -29.68 19.96
CA ALA A 535 20.22 -29.28 21.20
C ALA A 535 19.48 -28.13 21.90
N ALA A 536 19.04 -27.11 21.15
CA ALA A 536 18.26 -26.01 21.70
C ALA A 536 16.92 -26.48 22.28
N LEU A 537 16.23 -27.40 21.60
CA LEU A 537 14.97 -27.95 22.06
C LEU A 537 15.16 -28.84 23.30
N ALA A 538 16.15 -29.73 23.31
CA ALA A 538 16.49 -30.57 24.45
C ALA A 538 16.84 -29.72 25.68
N ALA A 539 17.60 -28.65 25.51
CA ALA A 539 17.90 -27.70 26.58
C ALA A 539 16.63 -26.99 27.09
N ALA A 540 15.77 -26.51 26.19
CA ALA A 540 14.53 -25.83 26.56
C ALA A 540 13.52 -26.74 27.30
N LEU A 541 13.50 -28.03 26.97
CA LEU A 541 12.70 -29.04 27.66
C LEU A 541 13.36 -29.53 28.97
N GLY A 542 14.63 -29.16 29.21
CA GLY A 542 15.44 -29.56 30.35
C GLY A 542 15.88 -31.02 30.32
N LEU A 543 16.10 -31.56 29.12
CA LEU A 543 16.65 -32.89 28.87
C LEU A 543 18.18 -32.88 28.78
N ALA A 544 18.80 -31.73 28.49
CA ALA A 544 20.24 -31.65 28.22
C ALA A 544 21.13 -32.18 29.36
N GLU A 545 20.78 -31.92 30.62
CA GLU A 545 21.52 -32.44 31.78
C GLU A 545 21.37 -33.97 31.90
N GLN A 546 20.18 -34.49 31.59
CA GLN A 546 19.90 -35.92 31.60
C GLN A 546 20.63 -36.64 30.46
N GLU A 547 20.63 -36.07 29.26
CA GLU A 547 21.39 -36.56 28.11
C GLU A 547 22.89 -36.63 28.42
N ALA A 548 23.44 -35.58 29.04
CA ALA A 548 24.84 -35.54 29.45
C ALA A 548 25.17 -36.59 30.52
N ALA A 549 24.29 -36.80 31.48
CA ALA A 549 24.47 -37.81 32.53
C ALA A 549 24.36 -39.25 32.00
N GLN A 550 23.46 -39.50 31.05
CA GLN A 550 23.22 -40.85 30.49
C GLN A 550 24.13 -41.17 29.28
N GLY A 551 24.81 -40.18 28.71
CA GLY A 551 25.68 -40.37 27.54
C GLY A 551 24.91 -40.76 26.26
N ARG A 552 23.62 -40.44 26.18
CA ARG A 552 22.75 -40.77 25.03
C ARG A 552 21.72 -39.67 24.79
N GLU A 553 21.30 -39.52 23.54
CA GLU A 553 20.25 -38.57 23.16
C GLU A 553 18.87 -39.08 23.61
N LEU A 554 18.08 -38.21 24.25
CA LEU A 554 16.73 -38.50 24.72
C LEU A 554 15.67 -37.93 23.77
N LEU A 555 16.08 -37.03 22.89
CA LEU A 555 15.29 -36.46 21.83
C LEU A 555 15.94 -36.80 20.48
N VAL A 556 15.52 -37.91 19.86
CA VAL A 556 16.14 -38.42 18.63
C VAL A 556 15.49 -37.78 17.41
N PRO A 557 16.22 -37.11 16.51
CA PRO A 557 15.64 -36.52 15.31
C PRO A 557 15.11 -37.61 14.37
N VAL A 558 13.90 -37.42 13.84
CA VAL A 558 13.36 -38.29 12.78
C VAL A 558 13.92 -37.83 11.44
N ASP A 559 14.42 -38.78 10.66
CA ASP A 559 15.10 -38.52 9.39
C ASP A 559 14.32 -37.60 8.43
N VAL A 560 15.06 -36.76 7.71
CA VAL A 560 14.51 -35.90 6.67
C VAL A 560 14.37 -36.74 5.39
N GLU A 561 13.21 -37.36 5.19
CA GLU A 561 12.94 -38.03 3.92
C GLU A 561 13.07 -37.03 2.76
N LYS A 562 13.87 -37.39 1.74
CA LYS A 562 13.93 -36.63 0.49
C LYS A 562 12.62 -36.88 -0.25
N LEU A 563 11.90 -35.82 -0.65
CA LEU A 563 10.72 -35.95 -1.49
C LEU A 563 11.03 -36.88 -2.68
N PRO A 564 10.29 -37.97 -2.90
CA PRO A 564 10.54 -38.85 -4.03
C PRO A 564 10.36 -38.05 -5.33
N THR A 565 11.42 -38.00 -6.13
CA THR A 565 11.46 -37.26 -7.40
C THR A 565 10.69 -37.97 -8.52
N VAL A 566 10.28 -39.22 -8.32
CA VAL A 566 9.58 -40.06 -9.31
C VAL A 566 8.38 -40.75 -8.66
N PRO A 567 7.20 -40.75 -9.29
CA PRO A 567 6.07 -41.56 -8.84
C PRO A 567 6.41 -43.05 -8.84
N GLY A 568 6.31 -43.71 -7.69
CA GLY A 568 6.43 -45.18 -7.59
C GLY A 568 7.78 -45.75 -7.14
N ALA A 569 8.76 -44.91 -6.75
CA ALA A 569 9.96 -45.40 -6.07
C ALA A 569 9.63 -45.73 -4.60
N VAL A 570 9.20 -46.96 -4.34
CA VAL A 570 9.10 -47.53 -2.99
C VAL A 570 10.53 -47.73 -2.49
N HIS A 571 10.89 -47.16 -1.33
CA HIS A 571 12.12 -47.59 -0.67
C HIS A 571 11.87 -49.00 -0.12
N GLU A 572 12.64 -49.99 -0.60
CA GLU A 572 12.69 -51.34 -0.04
C GLU A 572 13.41 -51.33 1.31
N GLY A 573 12.77 -50.71 2.31
CA GLY A 573 13.29 -50.69 3.67
C GLY A 573 12.34 -49.99 4.61
N GLY A 574 11.51 -50.76 5.32
CA GLY A 574 10.92 -50.50 6.65
C GLY A 574 10.24 -49.17 7.00
N ASP A 575 10.28 -48.15 6.15
CA ASP A 575 9.82 -46.80 6.45
C ASP A 575 8.32 -46.69 6.17
N ASP A 576 7.58 -46.08 7.10
CA ASP A 576 6.12 -45.96 7.04
C ASP A 576 5.65 -44.94 5.97
N GLY A 577 6.58 -44.30 5.28
CA GLY A 577 6.34 -43.39 4.16
C GLY A 577 5.80 -42.02 4.58
N LEU A 578 5.96 -41.64 5.85
CA LEU A 578 5.50 -40.36 6.40
C LEU A 578 6.61 -39.31 6.41
N LEU A 579 6.28 -38.08 5.97
CA LEU A 579 7.19 -36.95 6.01
C LEU A 579 7.06 -36.21 7.34
N ARG A 580 7.89 -36.58 8.31
CA ARG A 580 7.88 -36.03 9.68
C ARG A 580 8.79 -34.82 9.87
N SER A 581 9.80 -34.67 9.02
CA SER A 581 10.75 -33.56 9.05
C SER A 581 10.86 -32.91 7.67
N MET A 582 10.60 -31.59 7.59
CA MET A 582 10.84 -30.78 6.41
C MET A 582 11.34 -29.38 6.80
N LEU A 583 12.65 -29.21 6.75
CA LEU A 583 13.35 -27.98 7.11
C LEU A 583 13.66 -27.13 5.88
N ALA A 584 13.58 -25.81 6.03
CA ALA A 584 14.07 -24.86 5.06
C ALA A 584 14.93 -23.81 5.75
N THR A 585 15.86 -23.24 5.00
CA THR A 585 16.72 -22.16 5.48
C THR A 585 16.33 -20.84 4.84
N GLY A 586 16.53 -19.76 5.58
CA GLY A 586 16.24 -18.40 5.18
C GLY A 586 17.38 -17.46 5.56
N ARG A 587 17.32 -16.25 4.99
CA ARG A 587 18.20 -15.14 5.34
C ARG A 587 17.36 -13.97 5.78
N VAL A 588 17.65 -13.45 6.96
CA VAL A 588 17.02 -12.26 7.50
C VAL A 588 17.98 -11.09 7.35
N GLU A 589 17.56 -10.10 6.57
CA GLU A 589 18.30 -8.87 6.34
C GLU A 589 17.56 -7.70 6.99
N SER A 590 18.29 -6.81 7.65
CA SER A 590 17.68 -5.67 8.35
C SER A 590 18.61 -4.47 8.36
N TRP A 591 18.08 -3.32 8.77
CA TRP A 591 18.78 -2.03 8.72
C TRP A 591 18.82 -1.37 10.09
N HIS A 592 19.95 -0.78 10.47
CA HIS A 592 20.11 -0.04 11.71
C HIS A 592 19.89 1.47 11.46
N ALA A 593 18.65 1.94 11.62
CA ALA A 593 18.27 3.32 11.31
C ALA A 593 19.13 4.39 12.00
N ARG A 594 19.48 4.19 13.29
CA ARG A 594 20.31 5.13 14.06
C ARG A 594 21.75 5.23 13.55
N TRP A 595 22.28 4.16 12.95
CA TRP A 595 23.66 4.14 12.46
C TRP A 595 23.73 4.30 10.93
N GLY A 596 22.59 4.25 10.23
CA GLY A 596 22.55 4.34 8.78
C GLY A 596 23.29 3.19 8.08
N LEU A 597 23.34 2.00 8.70
CA LEU A 597 24.08 0.85 8.19
C LEU A 597 23.23 -0.43 8.17
N PRO A 598 23.49 -1.38 7.25
CA PRO A 598 22.93 -2.71 7.32
C PRO A 598 23.28 -3.40 8.65
N ARG A 599 22.34 -4.17 9.21
CA ARG A 599 22.65 -5.12 10.28
C ARG A 599 23.26 -6.39 9.67
N PRO A 600 24.03 -7.18 10.44
CA PRO A 600 24.50 -8.49 9.99
C PRO A 600 23.34 -9.37 9.49
N THR A 601 23.54 -10.04 8.37
CA THR A 601 22.60 -11.03 7.86
C THR A 601 22.53 -12.21 8.81
N LEU A 602 21.32 -12.61 9.19
CA LEU A 602 21.11 -13.79 10.03
C LEU A 602 20.69 -14.97 9.14
N ALA A 603 21.48 -16.04 9.16
CA ALA A 603 21.05 -17.33 8.64
C ALA A 603 20.11 -17.96 9.68
N ALA A 604 18.93 -18.39 9.24
CA ALA A 604 17.87 -18.87 10.10
C ALA A 604 17.19 -20.11 9.49
N PHE A 605 16.54 -20.91 10.33
CA PHE A 605 15.49 -21.79 9.83
C PHE A 605 14.29 -20.94 9.43
N ALA A 606 13.76 -21.18 8.24
CA ALA A 606 12.65 -20.41 7.72
C ALA A 606 11.32 -20.86 8.36
N ALA A 607 10.41 -19.91 8.56
CA ALA A 607 9.05 -20.21 8.99
C ALA A 607 8.35 -21.25 8.09
N GLY A 608 7.41 -21.99 8.69
CA GLY A 608 6.72 -23.13 8.08
C GLY A 608 7.51 -24.44 8.13
N SER A 609 8.79 -24.42 8.53
CA SER A 609 9.57 -25.65 8.72
C SER A 609 8.96 -26.52 9.81
N VAL A 610 9.05 -27.84 9.62
CA VAL A 610 8.58 -28.84 10.60
C VAL A 610 9.75 -29.78 10.91
N ALA A 611 10.00 -30.07 12.18
CA ALA A 611 11.02 -31.00 12.64
C ALA A 611 10.38 -32.10 13.50
N GLY A 612 10.55 -33.36 13.11
CA GLY A 612 10.08 -34.52 13.86
C GLY A 612 11.14 -35.03 14.84
N PHE A 613 10.70 -35.45 16.02
CA PHE A 613 11.55 -36.05 17.05
C PHE A 613 10.86 -37.22 17.75
N ASP A 614 11.61 -38.27 18.05
CA ASP A 614 11.18 -39.36 18.91
C ASP A 614 11.68 -39.10 20.33
N LEU A 615 10.73 -39.08 21.29
CA LEU A 615 11.04 -38.97 22.70
C LEU A 615 11.39 -40.35 23.24
N ASP A 616 12.50 -40.45 23.96
CA ASP A 616 12.91 -41.70 24.58
C ASP A 616 11.83 -42.25 25.54
N ALA A 617 11.68 -43.58 25.57
CA ALA A 617 10.65 -44.28 26.35
C ALA A 617 10.81 -44.07 27.87
N THR A 618 11.96 -43.61 28.34
CA THR A 618 12.23 -43.36 29.77
C THR A 618 11.90 -41.93 30.21
N VAL A 619 11.50 -41.06 29.29
CA VAL A 619 11.35 -39.62 29.52
C VAL A 619 9.90 -39.18 29.34
N SER A 620 9.32 -38.60 30.38
CA SER A 620 8.06 -37.85 30.29
C SER A 620 8.32 -36.34 30.25
N LEU A 621 7.60 -35.60 29.41
CA LEU A 621 7.76 -34.16 29.31
C LEU A 621 6.80 -33.40 30.23
N ASP A 622 7.34 -32.40 30.92
CA ASP A 622 6.55 -31.40 31.63
C ASP A 622 5.89 -30.45 30.64
N VAL A 623 4.55 -30.44 30.66
CA VAL A 623 3.72 -29.65 29.78
C VAL A 623 3.79 -28.18 30.12
N ALA A 624 4.00 -27.84 31.40
CA ALA A 624 4.17 -26.46 31.80
C ALA A 624 5.41 -25.87 31.09
N ARG A 625 6.49 -26.65 30.95
CA ARG A 625 7.67 -26.25 30.16
C ARG A 625 7.36 -26.14 28.69
N LEU A 626 6.57 -27.06 28.13
CA LEU A 626 6.19 -27.00 26.72
C LEU A 626 5.31 -25.79 26.41
N ALA A 627 4.36 -25.49 27.29
CA ALA A 627 3.49 -24.33 27.19
C ALA A 627 4.30 -23.02 27.34
N ASP A 628 5.21 -22.95 28.32
CA ASP A 628 6.13 -21.81 28.46
C ASP A 628 6.99 -21.64 27.21
N LEU A 629 7.55 -22.73 26.66
CA LEU A 629 8.34 -22.71 25.44
C LEU A 629 7.53 -22.22 24.23
N ALA A 630 6.27 -22.66 24.08
CA ALA A 630 5.39 -22.21 23.00
C ALA A 630 5.08 -20.69 23.09
N GLN A 631 5.00 -20.13 24.31
CA GLN A 631 4.76 -18.70 24.53
C GLN A 631 6.04 -17.86 24.46
N ALA A 632 7.15 -18.36 24.98
CA ALA A 632 8.42 -17.65 25.03
C ALA A 632 9.20 -17.73 23.70
N GLY A 633 9.04 -18.83 22.95
CA GLY A 633 9.82 -19.15 21.75
C GLY A 633 11.17 -19.81 22.05
N LEU A 634 11.84 -20.25 20.99
CA LEU A 634 13.13 -20.95 21.00
C LEU A 634 14.25 -20.10 20.38
N GLY A 635 15.49 -20.27 20.85
CA GLY A 635 16.66 -19.63 20.24
C GLY A 635 16.81 -18.14 20.55
N GLU A 636 17.38 -17.39 19.61
CA GLU A 636 17.76 -15.98 19.78
C GLU A 636 16.65 -15.00 19.37
N ARG A 637 16.71 -13.79 19.96
CA ARG A 637 15.84 -12.64 19.62
C ARG A 637 14.34 -12.92 19.75
N ARG A 638 13.97 -13.77 20.70
CA ARG A 638 12.59 -14.22 20.91
C ARG A 638 11.61 -13.09 21.23
N ALA A 639 12.05 -12.12 22.03
CA ALA A 639 11.27 -10.91 22.35
C ALA A 639 10.86 -10.11 21.09
N GLU A 640 11.64 -10.24 20.01
CA GLU A 640 11.41 -9.60 18.71
C GLU A 640 10.50 -10.41 17.77
N GLY A 641 9.99 -11.55 18.23
CA GLY A 641 9.09 -12.42 17.47
C GLY A 641 9.79 -13.53 16.70
N PHE A 642 11.10 -13.73 16.87
CA PHE A 642 11.83 -14.87 16.31
C PHE A 642 11.57 -16.14 17.13
N GLY A 643 11.79 -17.30 16.50
CA GLY A 643 11.75 -18.61 17.15
C GLY A 643 10.40 -19.03 17.71
N GLN A 644 9.30 -18.49 17.19
CA GLN A 644 7.96 -18.90 17.59
C GLN A 644 7.67 -20.30 17.07
N ILE A 645 7.16 -21.18 17.94
CA ILE A 645 6.92 -22.58 17.60
C ILE A 645 5.52 -23.02 18.01
N ALA A 646 5.01 -24.02 17.31
CA ALA A 646 3.95 -24.89 17.77
C ALA A 646 4.53 -26.30 17.93
N VAL A 647 4.16 -26.99 19.01
CA VAL A 647 4.52 -28.39 19.21
C VAL A 647 3.27 -29.24 19.12
N ALA A 648 3.35 -30.31 18.35
CA ALA A 648 2.31 -31.31 18.21
C ALA A 648 2.85 -32.67 18.67
N ILE A 649 2.01 -33.45 19.35
CA ILE A 649 2.27 -34.87 19.56
C ILE A 649 1.72 -35.60 18.33
N LEU A 650 2.59 -36.24 17.55
CA LEU A 650 2.15 -37.06 16.44
C LEU A 650 1.60 -38.37 17.00
N PRO A 651 0.35 -38.73 16.66
CA PRO A 651 -0.23 -39.95 17.18
C PRO A 651 0.34 -41.18 16.49
N ASP A 652 0.41 -42.28 17.23
CA ASP A 652 0.89 -43.56 16.71
C ASP A 652 -0.24 -44.27 15.92
N HIS A 653 -1.50 -43.95 16.23
CA HIS A 653 -2.68 -44.48 15.55
C HIS A 653 -3.71 -43.40 15.15
N PRO A 654 -4.52 -43.62 14.10
CA PRO A 654 -5.62 -42.72 13.74
C PRO A 654 -6.68 -42.62 14.83
N GLY A 655 -7.04 -41.40 15.27
CA GLY A 655 -8.11 -41.16 16.24
C GLY A 655 -7.68 -40.76 17.66
N GLU A 656 -6.39 -40.76 17.97
CA GLU A 656 -5.89 -40.21 19.25
C GLU A 656 -6.09 -38.69 19.33
N GLU A 657 -6.52 -38.21 20.50
CA GLU A 657 -6.73 -36.78 20.76
C GLU A 657 -5.43 -35.98 20.65
N SER A 658 -5.51 -34.80 20.01
CA SER A 658 -4.38 -33.90 19.86
C SER A 658 -4.37 -32.80 20.93
N LEU A 659 -3.17 -32.30 21.24
CA LEU A 659 -3.01 -31.13 22.10
C LEU A 659 -3.75 -29.92 21.52
N PRO A 660 -4.40 -29.10 22.36
CA PRO A 660 -5.03 -27.87 21.90
C PRO A 660 -3.99 -26.90 21.33
N GLY A 661 -4.41 -26.09 20.35
CA GLY A 661 -3.59 -25.04 19.75
C GLY A 661 -3.20 -25.29 18.29
N PRO A 662 -2.27 -24.49 17.74
CA PRO A 662 -1.94 -24.52 16.31
C PRO A 662 -1.32 -25.85 15.86
N GLY A 663 -0.69 -26.61 16.78
CA GLY A 663 -0.17 -27.94 16.51
C GLY A 663 -1.21 -28.93 15.99
N ARG A 664 -2.51 -28.70 16.30
CA ARG A 664 -3.64 -29.50 15.78
C ARG A 664 -3.65 -29.60 14.26
N LEU A 665 -3.12 -28.60 13.55
CA LEU A 665 -3.04 -28.64 12.10
C LEU A 665 -2.19 -29.81 11.59
N LEU A 666 -1.17 -30.22 12.33
CA LEU A 666 -0.30 -31.34 11.96
C LEU A 666 -0.91 -32.71 12.29
N THR A 667 -1.91 -32.73 13.16
CA THR A 667 -2.47 -33.95 13.74
C THR A 667 -3.94 -34.16 13.37
N GLU A 668 -4.69 -33.17 12.93
CA GLU A 668 -6.11 -33.36 12.59
C GLU A 668 -6.34 -33.23 11.09
N LEU A 669 -5.49 -32.45 10.42
CA LEU A 669 -5.55 -32.32 8.97
C LEU A 669 -4.95 -33.58 8.32
N GLY A 670 -5.80 -34.45 7.76
CA GLY A 670 -5.40 -35.56 6.89
C GLY A 670 -5.46 -35.15 5.41
N GLN A 671 -6.19 -35.92 4.59
CA GLN A 671 -6.68 -35.44 3.29
C GLN A 671 -7.75 -34.36 3.49
N ALA A 672 -7.49 -33.17 2.94
CA ALA A 672 -8.31 -31.98 3.15
C ALA A 672 -8.50 -31.22 1.83
N THR A 673 -9.54 -30.40 1.79
CA THR A 673 -9.69 -29.41 0.71
C THR A 673 -9.11 -28.09 1.20
N ALA A 674 -8.14 -27.54 0.48
CA ALA A 674 -7.67 -26.20 0.73
C ALA A 674 -8.49 -25.19 -0.08
N ARG A 675 -9.06 -24.18 0.57
CA ARG A 675 -9.73 -23.05 -0.09
C ARG A 675 -8.81 -21.85 -0.10
N LYS A 676 -8.61 -21.26 -1.28
CA LYS A 676 -7.88 -20.02 -1.43
C LYS A 676 -8.81 -18.84 -1.08
N GLU A 677 -8.45 -18.10 -0.05
CA GLU A 677 -9.14 -16.88 0.34
C GLU A 677 -8.28 -15.65 0.01
N SER A 678 -8.89 -14.64 -0.60
CA SER A 678 -8.32 -13.31 -0.65
C SER A 678 -8.67 -12.60 0.66
N PRO A 679 -7.71 -11.95 1.33
CA PRO A 679 -7.99 -11.24 2.58
C PRO A 679 -9.18 -10.30 2.39
N ALA A 680 -10.08 -10.26 3.37
CA ALA A 680 -11.24 -9.38 3.32
C ALA A 680 -10.77 -7.92 3.17
N GLY A 681 -10.93 -7.37 1.96
CA GLY A 681 -10.85 -5.93 1.75
C GLY A 681 -11.98 -5.26 2.52
N GLN A 682 -11.68 -4.14 3.17
CA GLN A 682 -12.64 -3.40 3.98
C GLN A 682 -14.00 -3.26 3.29
N GLY A 683 -15.06 -3.54 4.06
CA GLY A 683 -16.44 -3.32 3.65
C GLY A 683 -16.70 -1.86 3.26
N PRO A 684 -17.84 -1.60 2.59
CA PRO A 684 -18.14 -0.31 1.99
C PRO A 684 -18.01 0.81 3.02
N ALA A 685 -17.15 1.79 2.70
CA ALA A 685 -17.04 3.03 3.47
C ALA A 685 -18.45 3.58 3.71
N ALA A 686 -18.73 3.97 4.96
CA ALA A 686 -19.96 4.67 5.34
C ALA A 686 -20.29 5.74 4.29
N ARG A 687 -21.57 5.83 3.88
CA ARG A 687 -22.06 6.80 2.88
C ARG A 687 -21.67 8.22 3.32
N ALA A 688 -20.51 8.68 2.89
CA ALA A 688 -20.07 10.04 3.08
C ALA A 688 -20.97 10.94 2.21
N GLN A 689 -21.50 12.01 2.81
CA GLN A 689 -22.33 12.97 2.10
C GLN A 689 -21.51 13.68 1.02
N LEU A 690 -22.14 13.94 -0.13
CA LEU A 690 -21.54 14.76 -1.19
C LEU A 690 -21.52 16.22 -0.76
N THR A 691 -20.41 16.90 -1.00
CA THR A 691 -20.32 18.34 -0.84
C THR A 691 -20.79 19.03 -2.14
N ALA A 692 -21.15 20.32 -2.06
CA ALA A 692 -21.48 21.12 -3.26
C ALA A 692 -20.36 21.16 -4.32
N ARG A 693 -19.10 20.91 -3.93
CA ARG A 693 -17.97 20.77 -4.85
C ARG A 693 -17.93 19.41 -5.53
N ASP A 694 -18.26 18.35 -4.80
CA ASP A 694 -18.38 17.00 -5.35
C ASP A 694 -19.50 16.94 -6.40
N GLU A 695 -20.62 17.62 -6.14
CA GLU A 695 -21.74 17.73 -7.09
C GLU A 695 -21.34 18.45 -8.38
N ARG A 696 -20.60 19.56 -8.28
CA ARG A 696 -20.04 20.26 -9.46
C ARG A 696 -19.10 19.35 -10.24
N THR A 697 -18.22 18.64 -9.54
CA THR A 697 -17.30 17.69 -10.16
C THR A 697 -18.05 16.57 -10.88
N LEU A 698 -19.06 15.98 -10.24
CA LEU A 698 -19.87 14.92 -10.84
C LEU A 698 -20.64 15.41 -12.07
N THR A 699 -21.15 16.64 -12.05
CA THR A 699 -21.82 17.27 -13.19
C THR A 699 -20.86 17.41 -14.38
N LEU A 700 -19.64 17.92 -14.14
CA LEU A 700 -18.58 17.99 -15.15
C LEU A 700 -18.25 16.61 -15.72
N LEU A 701 -18.09 15.60 -14.87
CA LEU A 701 -17.77 14.24 -15.31
C LEU A 701 -18.90 13.59 -16.13
N ARG A 702 -20.16 13.85 -15.77
CA ARG A 702 -21.34 13.41 -16.53
C ARG A 702 -21.38 14.06 -17.91
N ALA A 703 -21.13 15.37 -17.99
CA ALA A 703 -21.04 16.09 -19.27
C ALA A 703 -19.96 15.49 -20.18
N GLU A 704 -18.77 15.23 -19.63
CA GLU A 704 -17.66 14.63 -20.37
C GLU A 704 -17.91 13.18 -20.79
N ALA A 705 -18.56 12.38 -19.95
CA ALA A 705 -18.98 11.03 -20.31
C ALA A 705 -19.94 11.04 -21.50
N ARG A 706 -20.90 11.98 -21.50
CA ARG A 706 -21.84 12.17 -22.61
C ARG A 706 -21.13 12.66 -23.88
N ARG A 707 -20.17 13.59 -23.79
CA ARG A 707 -19.34 13.99 -24.94
C ARG A 707 -18.59 12.80 -25.56
N ALA A 708 -17.98 11.95 -24.73
CA ALA A 708 -17.31 10.74 -25.20
C ALA A 708 -18.28 9.76 -25.86
N GLU A 709 -19.50 9.62 -25.33
CA GLU A 709 -20.57 8.80 -25.91
C GLU A 709 -21.03 9.32 -27.28
N ILE A 710 -21.24 10.63 -27.40
CA ILE A 710 -21.57 11.31 -28.66
C ILE A 710 -20.52 10.99 -29.73
N ILE A 711 -19.23 11.15 -29.40
CA ILE A 711 -18.13 10.86 -30.33
C ILE A 711 -18.17 9.39 -30.75
N ARG A 712 -18.30 8.46 -29.79
CA ARG A 712 -18.31 7.02 -30.09
C ARG A 712 -19.46 6.64 -31.02
N ARG A 713 -20.65 7.18 -30.79
CA ARG A 713 -21.85 6.93 -31.61
C ARG A 713 -21.78 7.58 -32.98
N ALA A 714 -21.27 8.81 -33.06
CA ALA A 714 -21.02 9.47 -34.34
C ALA A 714 -20.03 8.67 -35.21
N VAL A 715 -18.96 8.14 -34.60
CA VAL A 715 -17.99 7.29 -35.30
C VAL A 715 -18.62 5.96 -35.71
N ALA A 716 -19.40 5.31 -34.84
CA ALA A 716 -20.09 4.07 -35.15
C ALA A 716 -21.09 4.23 -36.31
N LEU A 717 -21.89 5.31 -36.29
CA LEU A 717 -22.84 5.64 -37.34
C LEU A 717 -22.11 5.93 -38.66
N ALA A 718 -21.03 6.70 -38.62
CA ALA A 718 -20.23 6.99 -39.81
C ALA A 718 -19.50 5.76 -40.37
N ALA A 719 -19.21 4.75 -39.54
CA ALA A 719 -18.63 3.48 -39.95
C ALA A 719 -19.67 2.51 -40.53
N ASN A 720 -20.97 2.71 -40.27
CA ASN A 720 -22.05 1.90 -40.82
C ASN A 720 -22.47 2.43 -42.21
N PRO A 721 -22.23 1.69 -43.32
CA PRO A 721 -22.47 2.21 -44.67
C PRO A 721 -23.94 2.56 -44.96
N LYS A 722 -24.89 1.87 -44.32
CA LYS A 722 -26.33 2.13 -44.52
C LYS A 722 -26.75 3.41 -43.80
N GLU A 723 -26.35 3.54 -42.54
CA GLU A 723 -26.69 4.71 -41.72
C GLU A 723 -25.97 5.96 -42.23
N HIS A 724 -24.67 5.87 -42.55
CA HIS A 724 -23.89 6.98 -43.11
C HIS A 724 -24.50 7.58 -44.38
N ARG A 725 -25.01 6.74 -45.30
CA ARG A 725 -25.63 7.19 -46.56
C ARG A 725 -27.00 7.83 -46.38
N THR A 726 -27.65 7.64 -45.24
CA THR A 726 -29.03 8.11 -45.01
C THR A 726 -29.13 9.17 -43.92
N ALA A 727 -28.10 9.33 -43.08
CA ALA A 727 -28.12 10.22 -41.92
C ALA A 727 -28.41 11.69 -42.25
N LEU A 728 -27.89 12.18 -43.38
CA LEU A 728 -28.16 13.52 -43.90
C LEU A 728 -29.14 13.51 -45.09
N GLY A 729 -29.90 12.44 -45.28
CA GLY A 729 -30.86 12.26 -46.38
C GLY A 729 -30.40 11.25 -47.45
N ALA A 730 -31.36 10.58 -48.09
CA ALA A 730 -31.10 9.46 -49.01
C ALA A 730 -30.29 9.86 -50.27
N ASP A 731 -30.43 11.10 -50.73
CA ASP A 731 -29.79 11.61 -51.95
C ASP A 731 -28.47 12.36 -51.68
N ILE A 732 -27.88 12.18 -50.49
CA ILE A 732 -26.65 12.89 -50.08
C ILE A 732 -25.49 12.68 -51.06
N ALA A 733 -25.48 11.58 -51.83
CA ALA A 733 -24.50 11.30 -52.87
C ALA A 733 -24.52 12.32 -54.02
N GLN A 734 -25.66 12.97 -54.28
CA GLN A 734 -25.83 13.97 -55.33
C GLN A 734 -25.28 15.36 -54.93
N VAL A 735 -24.97 15.56 -53.64
CA VAL A 735 -24.38 16.81 -53.14
C VAL A 735 -22.86 16.72 -53.20
N SER A 736 -22.24 17.72 -53.82
CA SER A 736 -20.78 17.78 -53.97
C SER A 736 -20.07 18.06 -52.63
N PRO A 737 -18.81 17.62 -52.45
CA PRO A 737 -18.02 17.92 -51.25
C PRO A 737 -17.91 19.42 -50.96
N SER A 738 -17.80 20.27 -51.99
CA SER A 738 -17.75 21.73 -51.85
C SER A 738 -19.07 22.33 -51.35
N GLN A 739 -20.21 21.76 -51.71
CA GLN A 739 -21.50 22.17 -51.16
C GLN A 739 -21.61 21.76 -49.69
N LEU A 740 -21.20 20.53 -49.34
CA LEU A 740 -21.24 20.08 -47.94
C LEU A 740 -20.28 20.84 -47.02
N ALA A 741 -19.19 21.37 -47.57
CA ALA A 741 -18.26 22.21 -46.82
C ALA A 741 -18.92 23.47 -46.24
N LEU A 742 -20.02 23.96 -46.84
CA LEU A 742 -20.80 25.09 -46.31
C LEU A 742 -21.38 24.80 -44.92
N LEU A 743 -21.53 23.53 -44.53
CA LEU A 743 -21.95 23.19 -43.16
C LEU A 743 -20.89 23.62 -42.12
N HIS A 744 -19.60 23.62 -42.46
CA HIS A 744 -18.56 24.09 -41.54
C HIS A 744 -18.69 25.57 -41.19
N ASP A 745 -19.32 26.38 -42.06
CA ASP A 745 -19.58 27.80 -41.81
C ASP A 745 -20.83 28.02 -40.93
N ILE A 746 -21.76 27.06 -40.95
CA ILE A 746 -23.04 27.13 -40.22
C ILE A 746 -22.92 26.57 -38.80
N LEU A 747 -22.17 25.48 -38.61
CA LEU A 747 -22.03 24.79 -37.31
C LEU A 747 -21.57 25.71 -36.16
N PRO A 748 -20.61 26.65 -36.34
CA PRO A 748 -20.21 27.58 -35.28
C PRO A 748 -21.31 28.54 -34.81
N LEU A 749 -22.37 28.73 -35.61
CA LEU A 749 -23.49 29.59 -35.25
C LEU A 749 -24.47 28.91 -34.28
N LEU A 750 -24.40 27.58 -34.13
CA LEU A 750 -25.26 26.82 -33.20
C LEU A 750 -24.93 27.06 -31.72
N THR A 751 -23.73 27.56 -31.41
CA THR A 751 -23.24 27.74 -30.05
C THR A 751 -23.28 29.19 -29.57
N GLN A 752 -23.76 30.13 -30.39
CA GLN A 752 -23.84 31.55 -30.01
C GLN A 752 -25.12 31.84 -29.21
N PRO A 753 -25.03 32.30 -27.94
CA PRO A 753 -26.19 32.44 -27.04
C PRO A 753 -27.22 33.48 -27.48
N ASP A 754 -26.82 34.48 -28.26
CA ASP A 754 -27.65 35.61 -28.66
C ASP A 754 -27.23 36.10 -30.04
N SER A 755 -27.79 35.55 -31.11
CA SER A 755 -27.62 36.19 -32.41
C SER A 755 -29.00 36.50 -33.01
N THR A 756 -29.17 37.77 -33.37
CA THR A 756 -30.17 38.31 -34.30
C THR A 756 -30.10 37.66 -35.70
N THR A 757 -29.33 36.58 -35.86
CA THR A 757 -29.15 35.82 -37.09
C THR A 757 -30.28 34.81 -37.22
N ASP A 758 -31.12 34.99 -38.24
CA ASP A 758 -32.09 33.99 -38.68
C ASP A 758 -31.37 32.75 -39.23
N LEU A 759 -30.95 31.86 -38.33
CA LEU A 759 -30.26 30.61 -38.66
C LEU A 759 -31.14 29.72 -39.56
N GLY A 760 -32.45 29.71 -39.31
CA GLY A 760 -33.44 29.02 -40.14
C GLY A 760 -33.44 29.53 -41.58
N GLY A 761 -33.48 30.85 -41.78
CA GLY A 761 -33.42 31.48 -43.10
C GLY A 761 -32.05 31.38 -43.78
N LEU A 762 -30.95 31.33 -43.03
CA LEU A 762 -29.62 31.07 -43.59
C LEU A 762 -29.51 29.63 -44.10
N ILE A 763 -29.92 28.65 -43.31
CA ILE A 763 -29.94 27.24 -43.71
C ILE A 763 -30.88 27.05 -44.90
N ALA A 764 -32.09 27.63 -44.85
CA ALA A 764 -33.06 27.58 -45.95
C ALA A 764 -32.47 28.09 -47.27
N ARG A 765 -31.69 29.18 -47.25
CA ARG A 765 -31.00 29.71 -48.43
C ARG A 765 -29.89 28.79 -48.96
N VAL A 766 -29.26 28.00 -48.10
CA VAL A 766 -28.18 27.07 -48.49
C VAL A 766 -28.75 25.77 -49.07
N VAL A 767 -29.84 25.26 -48.49
CA VAL A 767 -30.42 23.96 -48.86
C VAL A 767 -31.59 24.05 -49.85
N ASP A 768 -31.99 25.26 -50.30
CA ASP A 768 -33.11 25.48 -51.21
C ASP A 768 -32.95 24.70 -52.53
N PRO A 769 -33.83 23.73 -52.83
CA PRO A 769 -33.76 22.93 -54.06
C PRO A 769 -34.00 23.74 -55.34
N LYS A 770 -34.61 24.93 -55.24
CA LYS A 770 -34.93 25.78 -56.41
C LYS A 770 -33.73 26.61 -56.90
N ARG A 771 -32.58 26.56 -56.22
CA ARG A 771 -31.36 27.27 -56.63
C ARG A 771 -30.58 26.52 -57.71
N ARG A 772 -29.80 27.27 -58.52
CA ARG A 772 -28.91 26.73 -59.57
C ARG A 772 -27.88 25.69 -59.07
N ARG A 773 -27.61 25.67 -57.75
CA ARG A 773 -26.81 24.65 -57.04
C ARG A 773 -27.53 24.18 -55.76
N GLY A 774 -28.86 24.03 -55.83
CA GLY A 774 -29.71 23.59 -54.73
C GLY A 774 -29.42 22.17 -54.29
N TRP A 775 -29.74 21.85 -53.04
CA TRP A 775 -29.57 20.50 -52.51
C TRP A 775 -30.83 19.67 -52.81
N PRO A 776 -30.74 18.34 -52.97
CA PRO A 776 -31.93 17.49 -53.11
C PRO A 776 -32.88 17.71 -51.93
N GLY A 777 -34.19 17.72 -52.18
CA GLY A 777 -35.19 18.02 -51.14
C GLY A 777 -35.14 17.07 -49.92
N SER A 778 -34.78 15.80 -50.14
CA SER A 778 -34.57 14.81 -49.08
C SER A 778 -33.41 15.18 -48.16
N VAL A 779 -32.33 15.72 -48.72
CA VAL A 779 -31.13 16.16 -48.01
C VAL A 779 -31.38 17.49 -47.30
N GLY A 780 -31.98 18.46 -48.00
CA GLY A 780 -32.29 19.76 -47.42
C GLY A 780 -33.24 19.66 -46.23
N LYS A 781 -34.27 18.80 -46.31
CA LYS A 781 -35.15 18.51 -45.18
C LYS A 781 -34.39 17.86 -44.02
N ALA A 782 -33.63 16.79 -44.27
CA ALA A 782 -32.90 16.09 -43.21
C ALA A 782 -31.89 16.99 -42.47
N VAL A 783 -31.23 17.91 -43.17
CA VAL A 783 -30.31 18.89 -42.59
C VAL A 783 -31.05 19.94 -41.77
N ARG A 784 -32.19 20.46 -42.25
CA ARG A 784 -33.00 21.38 -41.43
C ARG A 784 -33.57 20.70 -40.19
N ASP A 785 -34.09 19.49 -40.32
CA ASP A 785 -34.56 18.67 -39.19
C ASP A 785 -33.44 18.50 -38.15
N LEU A 786 -32.22 18.19 -38.59
CA LEU A 786 -31.07 18.02 -37.69
C LEU A 786 -30.64 19.33 -36.99
N LEU A 787 -30.62 20.45 -37.70
CA LEU A 787 -30.06 21.70 -37.19
C LEU A 787 -31.09 22.53 -36.41
N VAL A 788 -32.33 22.64 -36.91
CA VAL A 788 -33.35 23.61 -36.46
C VAL A 788 -34.72 22.98 -36.20
N ASP A 789 -35.28 22.24 -37.15
CA ASP A 789 -36.72 21.91 -37.16
C ASP A 789 -37.08 20.80 -36.14
N ASP A 790 -36.15 19.90 -35.80
CA ASP A 790 -36.35 18.82 -34.82
C ASP A 790 -35.22 18.80 -33.75
N PRO A 791 -35.51 19.25 -32.52
CA PRO A 791 -34.53 19.25 -31.42
C PRO A 791 -33.98 17.86 -31.07
N ASP A 792 -34.75 16.80 -31.32
CA ASP A 792 -34.45 15.42 -30.93
C ASP A 792 -33.83 14.58 -32.05
N ARG A 793 -33.76 15.14 -33.26
CA ARG A 793 -33.22 14.44 -34.42
C ARG A 793 -31.80 13.92 -34.21
N VAL A 794 -30.93 14.73 -33.60
CA VAL A 794 -29.53 14.34 -33.33
C VAL A 794 -29.45 13.15 -32.39
N TRP A 795 -30.26 13.12 -31.34
CA TRP A 795 -30.28 12.04 -30.34
C TRP A 795 -30.85 10.75 -30.92
N THR A 796 -31.86 10.88 -31.78
CA THR A 796 -32.44 9.76 -32.54
C THR A 796 -31.40 9.15 -33.47
N LEU A 797 -30.66 9.97 -34.23
CA LEU A 797 -29.60 9.49 -35.11
C LEU A 797 -28.47 8.80 -34.34
N LEU A 798 -28.05 9.36 -33.20
CA LEU A 798 -27.03 8.74 -32.35
C LEU A 798 -27.54 7.47 -31.64
N GLY A 799 -28.84 7.18 -31.66
CA GLY A 799 -29.45 6.04 -30.95
C GLY A 799 -29.32 6.15 -29.43
N TRP A 800 -29.49 7.37 -28.90
CA TRP A 800 -29.18 7.71 -27.49
C TRP A 800 -29.92 6.79 -26.49
N PRO A 801 -29.24 6.21 -25.49
CA PRO A 801 -29.84 5.23 -24.59
C PRO A 801 -30.61 5.90 -23.44
N ALA A 802 -31.75 5.32 -23.07
CA ALA A 802 -32.63 5.85 -22.01
C ALA A 802 -31.98 5.95 -20.62
N GLY A 803 -30.90 5.20 -20.33
CA GLY A 803 -30.18 5.24 -19.05
C GLY A 803 -29.15 6.36 -18.88
N LEU A 804 -28.84 7.11 -19.96
CA LEU A 804 -28.00 8.32 -19.90
C LEU A 804 -28.84 9.60 -19.92
N ASP A 805 -30.17 9.47 -19.93
CA ASP A 805 -31.15 10.55 -20.20
C ASP A 805 -31.62 11.30 -18.93
N ASP A 806 -31.04 11.02 -17.76
CA ASP A 806 -31.49 11.56 -16.47
C ASP A 806 -31.33 13.08 -16.28
N ASP A 807 -30.82 13.83 -17.28
CA ASP A 807 -30.65 15.29 -17.17
C ASP A 807 -30.97 16.01 -18.50
N PRO A 808 -32.21 16.51 -18.64
CA PRO A 808 -32.68 17.27 -19.81
C PRO A 808 -31.94 18.60 -20.01
N ALA A 809 -31.41 19.23 -18.95
CA ALA A 809 -30.70 20.49 -19.05
C ALA A 809 -29.35 20.28 -19.75
N LEU A 810 -28.61 19.25 -19.35
CA LEU A 810 -27.35 18.89 -19.97
C LEU A 810 -27.52 18.36 -21.41
N ARG A 811 -28.66 17.72 -21.73
CA ARG A 811 -29.01 17.36 -23.13
C ARG A 811 -29.22 18.59 -24.01
N ARG A 812 -29.84 19.65 -23.47
CA ARG A 812 -29.99 20.92 -24.17
C ARG A 812 -28.63 21.60 -24.39
N GLU A 813 -27.79 21.62 -23.36
CA GLU A 813 -26.44 22.19 -23.40
C GLU A 813 -25.56 21.52 -24.47
N LEU A 814 -25.55 20.18 -24.52
CA LEU A 814 -24.69 19.42 -25.44
C LEU A 814 -25.26 19.27 -26.86
N ARG A 815 -26.47 19.76 -27.17
CA ARG A 815 -27.12 19.57 -28.48
C ARG A 815 -26.26 20.10 -29.63
N ALA A 816 -25.78 21.34 -29.52
CA ALA A 816 -24.97 21.97 -30.56
C ALA A 816 -23.64 21.22 -30.78
N GLU A 817 -23.00 20.78 -29.70
CA GLU A 817 -21.78 19.96 -29.75
C GLU A 817 -22.03 18.59 -30.39
N ALA A 818 -23.17 17.96 -30.08
CA ALA A 818 -23.56 16.67 -30.64
C ALA A 818 -23.78 16.75 -32.16
N ILE A 819 -24.52 17.77 -32.60
CA ILE A 819 -24.75 18.04 -34.03
C ILE A 819 -23.41 18.27 -34.74
N THR A 820 -22.56 19.14 -34.18
CA THR A 820 -21.27 19.50 -34.75
C THR A 820 -20.37 18.28 -34.90
N THR A 821 -20.29 17.46 -33.85
CA THR A 821 -19.48 16.25 -33.82
C THR A 821 -19.99 15.21 -34.83
N LEU A 822 -21.31 14.97 -34.87
CA LEU A 822 -21.93 14.07 -35.84
C LEU A 822 -21.64 14.50 -37.28
N VAL A 823 -21.94 15.77 -37.62
CA VAL A 823 -21.75 16.28 -38.98
C VAL A 823 -20.27 16.23 -39.39
N HIS A 824 -19.35 16.70 -38.53
CA HIS A 824 -17.92 16.63 -38.82
C HIS A 824 -17.43 15.19 -39.05
N THR A 825 -17.90 14.24 -38.25
CA THR A 825 -17.52 12.82 -38.38
C THR A 825 -18.02 12.23 -39.70
N LEU A 826 -19.27 12.52 -40.09
CA LEU A 826 -19.84 12.06 -41.35
C LEU A 826 -19.12 12.61 -42.58
N LEU A 827 -18.79 13.91 -42.55
CA LEU A 827 -18.06 14.57 -43.65
C LEU A 827 -16.63 14.05 -43.75
N THR A 828 -15.97 13.82 -42.61
CA THR A 828 -14.61 13.27 -42.57
C THR A 828 -14.55 11.84 -43.10
N ALA A 829 -15.50 10.98 -42.70
CA ALA A 829 -15.59 9.61 -43.20
C ALA A 829 -15.77 9.57 -44.73
N ARG A 830 -16.63 10.45 -45.26
CA ARG A 830 -16.86 10.58 -46.71
C ARG A 830 -15.60 11.05 -47.46
N ARG A 831 -14.85 12.02 -46.92
CA ARG A 831 -13.59 12.52 -47.51
C ARG A 831 -12.51 11.44 -47.56
N LYS A 832 -12.42 10.59 -46.53
CA LYS A 832 -11.42 9.51 -46.45
C LYS A 832 -11.75 8.30 -47.32
N GLY A 833 -12.88 8.30 -48.03
CA GLY A 833 -13.27 7.19 -48.91
C GLY A 833 -13.43 5.87 -48.15
N ILE A 834 -13.77 5.94 -46.85
CA ILE A 834 -14.09 4.75 -46.05
C ILE A 834 -15.32 4.12 -46.71
N ARG A 835 -15.09 3.06 -47.48
CA ARG A 835 -16.13 2.28 -48.16
C ARG A 835 -16.71 1.23 -47.23
#